data_AF-A0A1A9WIB4-F1
#
_entry.id   AF-A0A1A9WIB4-F1
#
_cell.length_a   1.000
_cell.length_b   1.000
_cell.length_c   1.000
_cell.angle_alpha   90.00
_cell.angle_beta   90.00
_cell.angle_gamma   90.00
#
_symmetry.space_group_name_H-M   'P 1'
#
loop_
_entity.id
_entity.type
_entity.pdbx_description
1 polymer ?
#
loop_
_entity_poly.entity_id
_entity_poly.type
_entity_poly.pdbx_seq_one_letter_code
_entity_poly.pdbx_strand_id
1 'polypeptide(L)'
;MSDDTDSDTELEENYYTFLNLPKDATAEQINAAYRKLSRVYHPDKHMDGENKHKAEMLFNRTKKAYEVLSDPQKRAIYDSVGEKGLRTDGWELIHRTKTPAEIREEYQRLAQAAEERKLLQSTNPRGNVTISVNATEVFSPYDDREVPHVEVSSMSISQSIEAPITRRDTVIMSGNLVSTNGNGSGGFVVCGRRLLNKGWLELDIGAGGRTLSPVLSVTGGTSLNFREHGVIPALFSSLSVQLDKHTIGSLTLNASSQSAMTTQIDRSNDKCAWSTSFVIGSPHIYFSIAYTHKMIENELKLKVAAKVGTFGFLAEYGAEKKVSKYSSVLAAVSIGVPTGVILKFKIVRSQQTYVFPIHLSEDIVPASVFYATVTPVIVWFLVKKSIIDPMLADRKNIENDKIKRNNEQRMNLRRQEAAAAIDLMTHTYERIVNEEIERGGIIIANATYGCLEQNGNFRADASIDVKIPLQCLSDLPGFYDPCVGEDKVLRFEYLYNNRPNLRIGFFKLDLFKWSLFHRYSIKFQILCASKVLNLNLILMPGKIEDDRLRKPYKSNATVSGSSNNINEILTISSFTGVSAVNANESLEQENKNITEIALPVCQDPVYEESSPFVPNITLESLDVVEAQLGPLLESGGAFKPKDCNARHHVAIVVPFRDRYAHLSIFLRNMHPFLMKQNITYRIFIIEQTNGQSFNRAALMNIGFLEAMKLYPWDCFIFHDVDLLPLDNRNLYTCPRQPRHMSVAVDEFNYRLPYRTIFGGVSAMTREHFVLVNGFSNSFFGWGAEDDDMSNRLRSANLFIARYPINIARYIMLKHPKEKANPKRYENLVNGMHKIGTDGLNSIKYEIYSNKEYPTFSWYYAELKITEQKS
;
A
#
# COMPACT_ATOMS: atom_id res chain seq x y z
N MET A 1 2.00 -4.47 -36.97
CA MET A 1 1.18 -4.98 -38.07
C MET A 1 0.88 -6.45 -37.82
N SER A 2 -0.40 -6.77 -37.68
CA SER A 2 -1.03 -8.06 -38.01
C SER A 2 -2.51 -7.91 -37.67
N ASP A 3 -3.30 -7.55 -38.68
CA ASP A 3 -4.76 -7.67 -38.85
C ASP A 3 -5.65 -7.13 -37.70
N ASP A 4 -6.48 -6.08 -37.88
CA ASP A 4 -7.01 -5.42 -39.09
C ASP A 4 -7.87 -6.30 -40.01
N THR A 5 -8.58 -7.29 -39.43
CA THR A 5 -9.66 -8.04 -40.09
C THR A 5 -10.87 -8.24 -39.16
N ASP A 6 -11.47 -7.15 -38.67
CA ASP A 6 -12.72 -7.18 -37.88
C ASP A 6 -13.64 -5.97 -38.21
N SER A 7 -13.54 -5.45 -39.45
CA SER A 7 -14.25 -4.26 -39.95
C SER A 7 -15.64 -4.55 -40.55
N ASP A 8 -16.04 -5.82 -40.70
CA ASP A 8 -17.19 -6.21 -41.54
C ASP A 8 -18.45 -6.59 -40.74
N THR A 9 -18.57 -6.14 -39.49
CA THR A 9 -19.84 -6.19 -38.72
C THR A 9 -20.17 -4.86 -38.03
N GLU A 10 -19.91 -3.74 -38.71
CA GLU A 10 -20.46 -2.43 -38.37
C GLU A 10 -21.99 -2.38 -38.60
N LEU A 11 -22.75 -3.08 -37.74
CA LEU A 11 -24.13 -2.82 -37.32
C LEU A 11 -24.58 -3.92 -36.31
N GLU A 12 -23.80 -4.14 -35.24
CA GLU A 12 -24.36 -4.77 -34.03
C GLU A 12 -25.43 -3.83 -33.45
N GLU A 13 -26.67 -3.96 -33.94
CA GLU A 13 -27.78 -3.11 -33.53
C GLU A 13 -27.91 -3.17 -32.01
N ASN A 14 -27.84 -1.98 -31.42
CA ASN A 14 -28.04 -1.71 -30.01
C ASN A 14 -29.25 -2.49 -29.47
N TYR A 15 -29.11 -3.18 -28.34
CA TYR A 15 -30.18 -4.01 -27.75
C TYR A 15 -31.48 -3.24 -27.51
N TYR A 16 -31.40 -1.93 -27.27
CA TYR A 16 -32.56 -1.04 -27.23
C TYR A 16 -33.27 -0.96 -28.58
N THR A 17 -32.53 -0.71 -29.66
CA THR A 17 -33.06 -0.70 -31.04
C THR A 17 -33.64 -2.06 -31.42
N PHE A 18 -32.96 -3.16 -31.09
CA PHE A 18 -33.43 -4.52 -31.38
C PHE A 18 -34.74 -4.88 -30.65
N LEU A 19 -34.90 -4.47 -29.39
CA LEU A 19 -36.17 -4.65 -28.66
C LEU A 19 -37.23 -3.57 -29.00
N ASN A 20 -36.90 -2.61 -29.87
CA ASN A 20 -37.69 -1.42 -30.18
C ASN A 20 -38.11 -0.62 -28.93
N LEU A 21 -37.13 -0.30 -28.10
CA LEU A 21 -37.25 0.44 -26.85
C LEU A 21 -36.30 1.65 -26.83
N PRO A 22 -36.67 2.75 -26.16
CA PRO A 22 -35.74 3.85 -25.90
C PRO A 22 -34.77 3.49 -24.75
N LYS A 23 -33.64 4.20 -24.62
CA LYS A 23 -32.59 3.90 -23.64
C LYS A 23 -33.03 4.05 -22.17
N ASP A 24 -34.02 4.88 -21.93
CA ASP A 24 -34.65 5.14 -20.63
C ASP A 24 -35.76 4.13 -20.27
N ALA A 25 -36.03 3.14 -21.13
CA ALA A 25 -37.14 2.20 -20.93
C ALA A 25 -37.17 1.52 -19.55
N THR A 26 -38.36 1.42 -18.98
CA THR A 26 -38.58 0.80 -17.66
C THR A 26 -38.45 -0.73 -17.72
N ALA A 27 -38.24 -1.36 -16.56
CA ALA A 27 -38.18 -2.82 -16.48
C ALA A 27 -39.48 -3.50 -16.99
N GLU A 28 -40.63 -2.87 -16.79
CA GLU A 28 -41.92 -3.34 -17.30
C GLU A 28 -42.01 -3.29 -18.82
N GLN A 29 -41.52 -2.22 -19.45
CA GLN A 29 -41.44 -2.09 -20.91
C GLN A 29 -40.49 -3.13 -21.52
N ILE A 30 -39.35 -3.39 -20.87
CA ILE A 30 -38.40 -4.45 -21.27
C ILE A 30 -39.05 -5.85 -21.17
N ASN A 31 -39.76 -6.12 -20.07
CA ASN A 31 -40.51 -7.36 -19.89
C ASN A 31 -41.63 -7.54 -20.94
N ALA A 32 -42.34 -6.46 -21.28
CA ALA A 32 -43.41 -6.46 -22.27
C ALA A 32 -42.88 -6.69 -23.70
N ALA A 33 -41.79 -6.01 -24.07
CA ALA A 33 -41.13 -6.18 -25.36
C ALA A 33 -40.61 -7.62 -25.54
N TYR A 34 -39.94 -8.17 -24.51
CA TYR A 34 -39.49 -9.56 -24.51
C TYR A 34 -40.66 -10.54 -24.71
N ARG A 35 -41.73 -10.44 -23.92
CA ARG A 35 -42.93 -11.30 -24.07
C ARG A 35 -43.58 -11.19 -25.45
N LYS A 36 -43.56 -10.01 -26.07
CA LYS A 36 -44.06 -9.79 -27.44
C LYS A 36 -43.18 -10.49 -28.48
N LEU A 37 -41.87 -10.24 -28.46
CA LEU A 37 -40.93 -10.77 -29.46
C LEU A 37 -40.71 -12.29 -29.31
N SER A 38 -40.61 -12.81 -28.08
CA SER A 38 -40.54 -14.27 -27.82
C SER A 38 -41.78 -15.02 -28.33
N ARG A 39 -42.97 -14.40 -28.35
CA ARG A 39 -44.19 -15.01 -28.93
C ARG A 39 -44.21 -15.00 -30.47
N VAL A 40 -43.37 -14.20 -31.12
CA VAL A 40 -43.25 -14.10 -32.58
C VAL A 40 -42.13 -15.01 -33.08
N TYR A 41 -40.96 -14.98 -32.43
CA TYR A 41 -39.79 -15.77 -32.82
C TYR A 41 -39.71 -17.16 -32.18
N HIS A 42 -40.77 -17.65 -31.52
CA HIS A 42 -40.77 -18.99 -30.93
C HIS A 42 -40.59 -20.07 -32.02
N PRO A 43 -39.61 -21.00 -31.92
CA PRO A 43 -39.30 -21.95 -32.99
C PRO A 43 -40.48 -22.86 -33.35
N ASP A 44 -41.32 -23.22 -32.36
CA ASP A 44 -42.50 -24.09 -32.58
C ASP A 44 -43.60 -23.49 -33.46
N LYS A 45 -43.53 -22.19 -33.79
CA LYS A 45 -44.50 -21.52 -34.67
C LYS A 45 -44.12 -21.51 -36.14
N HIS A 46 -42.89 -21.92 -36.48
CA HIS A 46 -42.34 -21.85 -37.83
C HIS A 46 -42.08 -23.27 -38.33
N MET A 47 -42.90 -23.74 -39.27
CA MET A 47 -42.87 -25.13 -39.72
C MET A 47 -41.82 -25.39 -40.82
N ASP A 48 -41.43 -24.37 -41.59
CA ASP A 48 -40.41 -24.50 -42.64
C ASP A 48 -38.99 -24.48 -42.04
N GLY A 49 -38.10 -25.33 -42.57
CA GLY A 49 -36.73 -25.50 -42.04
C GLY A 49 -35.91 -24.21 -41.98
N GLU A 50 -35.93 -23.38 -43.04
CA GLU A 50 -35.24 -22.08 -43.03
C GLU A 50 -35.86 -21.08 -42.05
N ASN A 51 -37.19 -20.98 -42.03
CA ASN A 51 -37.90 -20.02 -41.19
C ASN A 51 -37.72 -20.36 -39.71
N LYS A 52 -37.68 -21.65 -39.38
CA LYS A 52 -37.35 -22.15 -38.04
C LYS A 52 -35.94 -21.76 -37.60
N HIS A 53 -34.93 -21.90 -38.46
CA HIS A 53 -33.55 -21.50 -38.14
C HIS A 53 -33.41 -19.98 -37.95
N LYS A 54 -34.03 -19.18 -38.83
CA LYS A 54 -34.07 -17.71 -38.70
C LYS A 54 -34.80 -17.28 -37.42
N ALA A 55 -35.90 -17.93 -37.06
CA ALA A 55 -36.62 -17.71 -35.81
C ALA A 55 -35.77 -18.06 -34.57
N GLU A 56 -35.04 -19.18 -34.59
CA GLU A 56 -34.14 -19.59 -33.51
C GLU A 56 -33.00 -18.58 -33.27
N MET A 57 -32.38 -18.06 -34.33
CA MET A 57 -31.38 -16.98 -34.23
C MET A 57 -31.97 -15.72 -33.58
N LEU A 58 -33.14 -15.27 -34.05
CA LEU A 58 -33.80 -14.07 -33.51
C LEU A 58 -34.30 -14.28 -32.08
N PHE A 59 -34.74 -15.47 -31.72
CA PHE A 59 -35.13 -15.84 -30.35
C PHE A 59 -33.94 -15.80 -29.40
N ASN A 60 -32.80 -16.38 -29.79
CA ASN A 60 -31.58 -16.35 -29.00
C ASN A 60 -31.04 -14.92 -28.83
N ARG A 61 -31.11 -14.07 -29.88
CA ARG A 61 -30.77 -12.64 -29.79
C ARG A 61 -31.73 -11.86 -28.87
N THR A 62 -33.03 -12.14 -28.96
CA THR A 62 -34.07 -11.57 -28.07
C THR A 62 -33.83 -11.93 -26.61
N LYS A 63 -33.47 -13.19 -26.34
CA LYS A 63 -33.11 -13.68 -25.00
C LYS A 63 -31.85 -12.99 -24.48
N LYS A 64 -30.78 -12.90 -25.28
CA LYS A 64 -29.53 -12.22 -24.91
C LYS A 64 -29.74 -10.74 -24.58
N ALA A 65 -30.48 -10.02 -25.42
CA ALA A 65 -30.82 -8.61 -25.19
C ALA A 65 -31.63 -8.43 -23.89
N TYR A 66 -32.60 -9.31 -23.64
CA TYR A 66 -33.37 -9.32 -22.39
C TYR A 66 -32.52 -9.63 -21.16
N GLU A 67 -31.66 -10.66 -21.19
CA GLU A 67 -30.77 -11.02 -20.08
C GLU A 67 -29.78 -9.91 -19.69
N VAL A 68 -29.43 -9.04 -20.62
CA VAL A 68 -28.57 -7.88 -20.38
C VAL A 68 -29.36 -6.67 -19.88
N LEU A 69 -30.51 -6.36 -20.49
CA LEU A 69 -31.27 -5.14 -20.17
C LEU A 69 -32.20 -5.29 -18.95
N SER A 70 -32.61 -6.51 -18.59
CA SER A 70 -33.41 -6.80 -17.39
C SER A 70 -32.59 -6.77 -16.09
N ASP A 71 -31.30 -7.08 -16.17
CA ASP A 71 -30.36 -7.03 -15.04
C ASP A 71 -29.80 -5.60 -14.89
N PRO A 72 -30.06 -4.88 -13.78
CA PRO A 72 -29.59 -3.52 -13.60
C PRO A 72 -28.07 -3.35 -13.65
N GLN A 73 -27.31 -4.38 -13.27
CA GLN A 73 -25.84 -4.33 -13.31
C GLN A 73 -25.35 -4.47 -14.76
N LYS A 74 -25.83 -5.48 -15.50
CA LYS A 74 -25.45 -5.67 -16.91
C LYS A 74 -25.91 -4.51 -17.79
N ARG A 75 -27.09 -3.95 -17.54
CA ARG A 75 -27.58 -2.74 -18.20
C ARG A 75 -26.64 -1.56 -17.98
N ALA A 76 -26.25 -1.26 -16.74
CA ALA A 76 -25.32 -0.17 -16.45
C ALA A 76 -23.94 -0.34 -17.12
N ILE A 77 -23.46 -1.57 -17.26
CA ILE A 77 -22.23 -1.91 -17.99
C ILE A 77 -22.40 -1.66 -19.49
N TYR A 78 -23.51 -2.15 -20.06
CA TYR A 78 -23.85 -1.98 -21.47
C TYR A 78 -24.05 -0.49 -21.85
N ASP A 79 -24.73 0.28 -21.01
CA ASP A 79 -24.93 1.73 -21.19
C ASP A 79 -23.62 2.53 -21.09
N SER A 80 -22.64 2.03 -20.33
CA SER A 80 -21.37 2.70 -20.09
C SER A 80 -20.26 2.35 -21.10
N VAL A 81 -20.23 1.10 -21.58
CA VAL A 81 -19.11 0.48 -22.32
C VAL A 81 -19.56 -0.34 -23.57
N GLY A 82 -20.85 -0.64 -23.72
CA GLY A 82 -21.40 -1.47 -24.80
C GLY A 82 -21.12 -2.97 -24.63
N GLU A 83 -21.34 -3.76 -25.68
CA GLU A 83 -21.17 -5.23 -25.63
C GLU A 83 -19.73 -5.66 -25.27
N LYS A 84 -18.72 -4.84 -25.59
CA LYS A 84 -17.32 -5.08 -25.21
C LYS A 84 -17.11 -5.19 -23.69
N GLY A 85 -17.89 -4.45 -22.89
CA GLY A 85 -17.86 -4.53 -21.42
C GLY A 85 -18.39 -5.88 -20.90
N LEU A 86 -19.39 -6.45 -21.56
CA LEU A 86 -20.03 -7.71 -21.16
C LEU A 86 -19.20 -8.96 -21.48
N ARG A 87 -18.27 -8.86 -22.44
CA ARG A 87 -17.41 -9.98 -22.89
C ARG A 87 -16.07 -10.06 -22.15
N THR A 88 -15.81 -9.15 -21.21
CA THR A 88 -14.56 -9.08 -20.44
C THR A 88 -14.66 -9.96 -19.20
N ASP A 89 -13.71 -10.88 -18.98
CA ASP A 89 -13.71 -11.75 -17.80
C ASP A 89 -13.35 -10.98 -16.52
N GLY A 90 -14.04 -11.26 -15.40
CA GLY A 90 -13.74 -10.71 -14.07
C GLY A 90 -14.72 -9.67 -13.51
N TRP A 91 -15.87 -9.45 -14.14
CA TRP A 91 -16.87 -8.44 -13.74
C TRP A 91 -17.78 -8.81 -12.55
N GLU A 92 -17.59 -10.00 -11.96
CA GLU A 92 -18.42 -10.56 -10.88
C GLU A 92 -18.38 -9.79 -9.53
N LEU A 93 -17.62 -8.70 -9.45
CA LEU A 93 -17.34 -7.94 -8.22
C LEU A 93 -17.81 -6.47 -8.23
N ILE A 94 -18.49 -6.00 -9.29
CA ILE A 94 -18.96 -4.60 -9.36
C ILE A 94 -20.32 -4.46 -8.69
N HIS A 95 -20.34 -3.85 -7.50
CA HIS A 95 -21.57 -3.46 -6.82
C HIS A 95 -22.35 -2.38 -7.60
N ARG A 96 -23.68 -2.43 -7.46
CA ARG A 96 -24.71 -1.60 -8.15
C ARG A 96 -24.57 -0.07 -7.97
N THR A 97 -23.60 0.40 -7.19
CA THR A 97 -23.43 1.80 -6.78
C THR A 97 -22.37 2.59 -7.56
N LYS A 98 -21.61 1.96 -8.47
CA LYS A 98 -20.58 2.67 -9.25
C LYS A 98 -21.19 3.61 -10.29
N THR A 99 -20.63 4.80 -10.46
CA THR A 99 -21.05 5.74 -11.51
C THR A 99 -20.62 5.28 -12.92
N PRO A 100 -21.26 5.75 -14.01
CA PRO A 100 -20.84 5.43 -15.37
C PRO A 100 -19.38 5.80 -15.69
N ALA A 101 -18.84 6.82 -15.00
CA ALA A 101 -17.43 7.19 -15.11
C ALA A 101 -16.51 6.13 -14.48
N GLU A 102 -16.81 5.69 -13.24
CA GLU A 102 -16.07 4.62 -12.55
C GLU A 102 -16.17 3.28 -13.27
N ILE A 103 -17.30 2.99 -13.93
CA ILE A 103 -17.48 1.77 -14.74
C ILE A 103 -16.53 1.80 -15.95
N ARG A 104 -16.38 2.94 -16.64
CA ARG A 104 -15.41 3.10 -17.74
C ARG A 104 -13.97 3.04 -17.26
N GLU A 105 -13.65 3.63 -16.11
CA GLU A 105 -12.30 3.60 -15.54
C GLU A 105 -11.89 2.18 -15.11
N GLU A 106 -12.78 1.42 -14.45
CA GLU A 106 -12.52 0.03 -14.10
C GLU A 106 -12.40 -0.86 -15.36
N TYR A 107 -13.21 -0.62 -16.41
CA TYR A 107 -13.04 -1.29 -17.70
C TYR A 107 -11.66 -1.03 -18.31
N GLN A 108 -11.22 0.23 -18.37
CA GLN A 108 -9.90 0.60 -18.87
C GLN A 108 -8.78 -0.08 -18.06
N ARG A 109 -8.92 -0.14 -16.74
CA ARG A 109 -7.97 -0.83 -15.84
C ARG A 109 -7.90 -2.33 -16.07
N LEU A 110 -9.06 -2.99 -16.24
CA LEU A 110 -9.13 -4.42 -16.55
C LEU A 110 -8.57 -4.73 -17.94
N ALA A 111 -8.85 -3.87 -18.93
CA ALA A 111 -8.31 -4.00 -20.29
C ALA A 111 -6.78 -3.89 -20.29
N GLN A 112 -6.20 -2.88 -19.61
CA GLN A 112 -4.74 -2.74 -19.45
C GLN A 112 -4.11 -3.95 -18.75
N ALA A 113 -4.75 -4.49 -17.69
CA ALA A 113 -4.26 -5.68 -17.00
C ALA A 113 -4.35 -6.95 -17.86
N ALA A 114 -5.37 -7.07 -18.71
CA ALA A 114 -5.50 -8.16 -19.68
C ALA A 114 -4.46 -8.05 -20.80
N GLU A 115 -4.19 -6.85 -21.29
CA GLU A 115 -3.14 -6.57 -22.28
C GLU A 115 -1.74 -6.86 -21.71
N GLU A 116 -1.44 -6.44 -20.47
CA GLU A 116 -0.16 -6.79 -19.80
C GLU A 116 -0.01 -8.32 -19.64
N ARG A 117 -1.08 -9.04 -19.26
CA ARG A 117 -1.07 -10.52 -19.21
C ARG A 117 -0.84 -11.14 -20.58
N LYS A 118 -1.47 -10.63 -21.63
CA LYS A 118 -1.31 -11.10 -23.02
C LYS A 118 0.12 -10.86 -23.51
N LEU A 119 0.72 -9.72 -23.18
CA LEU A 119 2.11 -9.40 -23.49
C LEU A 119 3.09 -10.30 -22.73
N LEU A 120 2.86 -10.58 -21.45
CA LEU A 120 3.65 -11.55 -20.69
C LEU A 120 3.53 -12.97 -21.29
N GLN A 121 2.32 -13.41 -21.64
CA GLN A 121 2.07 -14.68 -22.33
C GLN A 121 2.66 -14.75 -23.74
N SER A 122 2.85 -13.62 -24.44
CA SER A 122 3.51 -13.61 -25.75
C SER A 122 5.02 -13.88 -25.68
N THR A 123 5.66 -13.70 -24.51
CA THR A 123 7.09 -13.99 -24.28
C THR A 123 7.35 -15.46 -23.96
N ASN A 124 6.70 -16.37 -24.71
CA ASN A 124 6.49 -17.78 -24.37
C ASN A 124 7.65 -18.78 -24.63
N PRO A 125 8.94 -18.42 -24.51
CA PRO A 125 9.94 -19.42 -24.17
C PRO A 125 10.51 -19.16 -22.77
N ARG A 126 10.25 -20.08 -21.84
CA ARG A 126 11.10 -20.23 -20.65
C ARG A 126 12.43 -20.80 -21.12
N GLY A 127 13.54 -20.28 -20.61
CA GLY A 127 14.87 -20.69 -21.07
C GLY A 127 15.93 -20.59 -20.00
N ASN A 128 16.85 -21.55 -20.00
CA ASN A 128 18.10 -21.49 -19.27
C ASN A 128 19.25 -21.79 -20.25
N VAL A 129 20.10 -20.80 -20.50
CA VAL A 129 21.30 -20.91 -21.33
C VAL A 129 22.50 -20.76 -20.41
N THR A 130 23.33 -21.79 -20.32
CA THR A 130 24.58 -21.79 -19.55
C THR A 130 25.74 -21.98 -20.52
N ILE A 131 26.71 -21.06 -20.53
CA ILE A 131 27.92 -21.14 -21.35
C ILE A 131 29.12 -21.01 -20.42
N SER A 132 29.76 -22.15 -20.15
CA SER A 132 30.92 -22.24 -19.28
C SER A 132 32.18 -21.93 -20.06
N VAL A 133 33.00 -21.04 -19.50
CA VAL A 133 34.25 -20.57 -20.11
C VAL A 133 35.40 -20.97 -19.19
N ASN A 134 36.46 -21.56 -19.74
CA ASN A 134 37.71 -21.82 -19.03
C ASN A 134 38.71 -20.74 -19.43
N ALA A 135 39.20 -19.99 -18.44
CA ALA A 135 40.19 -18.92 -18.58
C ALA A 135 41.34 -19.10 -17.59
N THR A 136 41.59 -20.34 -17.14
CA THR A 136 42.61 -20.69 -16.15
C THR A 136 44.02 -20.28 -16.60
N GLU A 137 44.34 -20.45 -17.89
CA GLU A 137 45.65 -20.06 -18.48
C GLU A 137 46.00 -18.58 -18.27
N VAL A 138 45.02 -17.68 -18.15
CA VAL A 138 45.24 -16.24 -17.94
C VAL A 138 45.91 -15.95 -16.59
N PHE A 139 45.72 -16.83 -15.60
CA PHE A 139 46.20 -16.70 -14.22
C PHE A 139 47.27 -17.73 -13.83
N SER A 140 47.64 -18.62 -14.75
CA SER A 140 48.79 -19.52 -14.57
C SER A 140 50.12 -18.75 -14.67
N PRO A 141 51.21 -19.26 -14.07
CA PRO A 141 52.56 -18.71 -14.30
C PRO A 141 52.92 -18.84 -15.78
N TYR A 142 53.28 -17.74 -16.42
CA TYR A 142 53.64 -17.71 -17.84
C TYR A 142 55.00 -18.36 -18.09
N ASP A 143 55.09 -19.20 -19.12
CA ASP A 143 56.33 -19.40 -19.90
C ASP A 143 56.26 -18.42 -21.09
N ASP A 144 57.34 -17.70 -21.39
CA ASP A 144 57.36 -16.45 -22.17
C ASP A 144 57.06 -16.60 -23.69
N ARG A 145 56.38 -17.67 -24.11
CA ARG A 145 56.30 -18.11 -25.52
C ARG A 145 54.92 -18.22 -26.13
N GLU A 146 53.85 -18.29 -25.33
CA GLU A 146 52.49 -18.50 -25.83
C GLU A 146 51.48 -17.51 -25.23
N VAL A 147 50.48 -17.13 -26.04
CA VAL A 147 49.40 -16.20 -25.65
C VAL A 147 48.28 -17.03 -25.02
N PRO A 148 47.78 -16.70 -23.81
CA PRO A 148 46.83 -17.54 -23.09
C PRO A 148 45.52 -17.69 -23.87
N HIS A 149 45.04 -18.92 -23.95
CA HIS A 149 43.82 -19.26 -24.66
C HIS A 149 42.62 -19.33 -23.70
N VAL A 150 41.45 -18.98 -24.23
CA VAL A 150 40.18 -19.00 -23.49
C VAL A 150 39.21 -19.86 -24.28
N GLU A 151 38.81 -20.98 -23.69
CA GLU A 151 37.96 -21.99 -24.34
C GLU A 151 36.54 -22.02 -23.74
N VAL A 152 35.59 -22.56 -24.51
CA VAL A 152 34.23 -22.84 -24.03
C VAL A 152 34.16 -24.31 -23.63
N SER A 153 34.28 -24.60 -22.34
CA SER A 153 34.32 -25.97 -21.82
C SER A 153 32.97 -26.68 -21.92
N SER A 154 31.87 -25.96 -21.76
CA SER A 154 30.53 -26.53 -21.94
C SER A 154 29.46 -25.50 -22.28
N MET A 155 28.43 -25.96 -22.99
CA MET A 155 27.22 -25.20 -23.30
C MET A 155 26.00 -26.06 -22.97
N SER A 156 25.08 -25.54 -22.16
CA SER A 156 23.79 -26.16 -21.87
C SER A 156 22.65 -25.19 -22.20
N ILE A 157 21.68 -25.64 -22.99
CA ILE A 157 20.51 -24.87 -23.40
C ILE A 157 19.28 -25.71 -23.09
N SER A 158 18.52 -25.31 -22.08
CA SER A 158 17.20 -25.88 -21.77
C SER A 158 16.13 -24.85 -22.09
N GLN A 159 15.15 -25.17 -22.93
CA GLN A 159 14.08 -24.27 -23.36
C GLN A 159 12.72 -24.98 -23.30
N SER A 160 11.66 -24.28 -22.88
CA SER A 160 10.29 -24.80 -22.93
C SER A 160 9.26 -23.73 -23.31
N ILE A 161 8.22 -24.16 -24.01
CA ILE A 161 7.14 -23.36 -24.60
C ILE A 161 5.80 -24.00 -24.20
N GLU A 162 4.89 -23.24 -23.57
CA GLU A 162 3.54 -23.72 -23.20
C GLU A 162 2.49 -23.20 -24.20
N ALA A 163 2.13 -23.99 -25.22
CA ALA A 163 1.15 -23.61 -26.23
C ALA A 163 -0.29 -24.02 -25.84
N PRO A 164 -1.19 -23.08 -25.46
CA PRO A 164 -2.60 -23.40 -25.24
C PRO A 164 -3.31 -23.65 -26.58
N ILE A 165 -3.78 -24.88 -26.81
CA ILE A 165 -4.53 -25.25 -28.01
C ILE A 165 -6.04 -24.98 -27.82
N THR A 166 -6.56 -25.21 -26.61
CA THR A 166 -7.94 -24.89 -26.25
C THR A 166 -8.01 -24.22 -24.87
N ARG A 167 -9.20 -23.77 -24.45
CA ARG A 167 -9.43 -23.27 -23.07
C ARG A 167 -9.16 -24.32 -21.97
N ARG A 168 -8.98 -25.60 -22.32
CA ARG A 168 -8.65 -26.69 -21.40
C ARG A 168 -7.33 -27.37 -21.72
N ASP A 169 -6.89 -27.38 -22.99
CA ASP A 169 -5.75 -28.18 -23.45
C ASP A 169 -4.53 -27.30 -23.74
N THR A 170 -3.41 -27.60 -23.10
CA THR A 170 -2.08 -27.00 -23.34
C THR A 170 -1.12 -28.09 -23.80
N VAL A 171 -0.31 -27.82 -24.82
CA VAL A 171 0.85 -28.64 -25.18
C VAL A 171 2.11 -27.92 -24.72
N ILE A 172 2.97 -28.60 -23.99
CA ILE A 172 4.26 -28.09 -23.53
C ILE A 172 5.34 -28.79 -24.34
N MET A 173 6.11 -28.01 -25.11
CA MET A 173 7.28 -28.51 -25.83
C MET A 173 8.53 -28.07 -25.07
N SER A 174 9.46 -28.98 -24.82
CA SER A 174 10.71 -28.68 -24.14
C SER A 174 11.89 -29.38 -24.80
N GLY A 175 13.01 -28.68 -24.91
CA GLY A 175 14.27 -29.22 -25.40
C GLY A 175 15.38 -28.95 -24.40
N ASN A 176 16.28 -29.90 -24.24
CA ASN A 176 17.53 -29.71 -23.52
C ASN A 176 18.70 -30.17 -24.42
N LEU A 177 19.69 -29.31 -24.55
CA LEU A 177 20.94 -29.56 -25.27
C LEU A 177 22.09 -29.36 -24.28
N VAL A 178 23.04 -30.28 -24.24
CA VAL A 178 24.25 -30.19 -23.42
C VAL A 178 25.44 -30.63 -24.28
N SER A 179 26.37 -29.71 -24.53
CA SER A 179 27.66 -29.98 -25.18
C SER A 179 28.79 -29.75 -24.18
N THR A 180 29.69 -30.72 -24.08
CA THR A 180 30.85 -30.71 -23.19
C THR A 180 32.06 -31.21 -23.96
N ASN A 181 33.14 -30.43 -24.03
CA ASN A 181 34.40 -30.79 -24.70
C ASN A 181 34.20 -31.41 -26.10
N GLY A 182 33.35 -30.78 -26.93
CA GLY A 182 33.05 -31.22 -28.31
C GLY A 182 31.97 -32.30 -28.44
N ASN A 183 31.67 -33.06 -27.38
CA ASN A 183 30.61 -34.07 -27.41
C ASN A 183 29.25 -33.48 -26.99
N GLY A 184 28.30 -33.50 -27.92
CA GLY A 184 26.93 -33.03 -27.74
C GLY A 184 25.94 -34.15 -27.40
N SER A 185 25.02 -33.87 -26.48
CA SER A 185 23.84 -34.68 -26.19
C SER A 185 22.59 -33.79 -26.17
N GLY A 186 21.44 -34.36 -26.57
CA GLY A 186 20.20 -33.60 -26.69
C GLY A 186 18.97 -34.46 -26.47
N GLY A 187 17.93 -33.87 -25.90
CA GLY A 187 16.62 -34.49 -25.71
C GLY A 187 15.50 -33.49 -25.96
N PHE A 188 14.41 -33.96 -26.56
CA PHE A 188 13.19 -33.18 -26.79
C PHE A 188 11.99 -33.95 -26.21
N VAL A 189 11.14 -33.26 -25.47
CA VAL A 189 10.00 -33.82 -24.73
C VAL A 189 8.77 -32.97 -24.99
N VAL A 190 7.67 -33.64 -25.34
CA VAL A 190 6.34 -33.05 -25.51
C VAL A 190 5.40 -33.59 -24.43
N CYS A 191 4.73 -32.69 -23.72
CA CYS A 191 3.75 -32.99 -22.68
C CYS A 191 2.37 -32.42 -23.09
N GLY A 192 1.30 -33.17 -22.82
CA GLY A 192 -0.08 -32.71 -23.01
C GLY A 192 -0.81 -32.51 -21.68
N ARG A 193 -1.26 -31.29 -21.38
CA ARG A 193 -1.99 -30.92 -20.17
C ARG A 193 -3.45 -30.60 -20.47
N ARG A 194 -4.39 -31.29 -19.82
CA ARG A 194 -5.84 -31.05 -19.89
C ARG A 194 -6.42 -30.60 -18.55
N LEU A 195 -7.05 -29.43 -18.53
CA LEU A 195 -7.75 -28.87 -17.37
C LEU A 195 -9.12 -29.57 -17.16
N LEU A 196 -9.39 -30.00 -15.93
CA LEU A 196 -10.63 -30.65 -15.50
C LEU A 196 -11.35 -29.79 -14.44
N ASN A 197 -12.64 -30.04 -14.21
CA ASN A 197 -13.46 -29.23 -13.29
C ASN A 197 -12.99 -29.28 -11.81
N LYS A 198 -12.11 -30.22 -11.44
CA LYS A 198 -11.48 -30.33 -10.10
C LYS A 198 -10.01 -30.78 -10.20
N GLY A 199 -9.22 -30.11 -11.03
CA GLY A 199 -7.77 -30.34 -11.16
C GLY A 199 -7.31 -30.31 -12.63
N TRP A 200 -6.21 -30.97 -12.92
CA TRP A 200 -5.72 -31.16 -14.28
C TRP A 200 -5.16 -32.57 -14.44
N LEU A 201 -5.13 -33.04 -15.69
CA LEU A 201 -4.55 -34.30 -16.12
C LEU A 201 -3.39 -33.96 -17.07
N GLU A 202 -2.16 -34.23 -16.67
CA GLU A 202 -1.01 -34.23 -17.56
C GLU A 202 -0.78 -35.66 -18.08
N LEU A 203 -0.53 -35.76 -19.39
CA LEU A 203 -0.15 -36.96 -20.09
C LEU A 203 1.28 -36.75 -20.61
N ASP A 204 2.23 -37.30 -19.88
CA ASP A 204 3.64 -37.26 -20.23
C ASP A 204 4.06 -38.56 -20.93
N ILE A 205 4.77 -38.46 -22.05
CA ILE A 205 5.54 -39.58 -22.59
C ILE A 205 6.93 -39.54 -21.93
N GLY A 206 6.97 -40.06 -20.70
CA GLY A 206 8.11 -40.01 -19.76
C GLY A 206 7.62 -39.52 -18.38
N ALA A 207 7.64 -40.37 -17.35
CA ALA A 207 6.67 -40.23 -16.25
C ALA A 207 6.90 -39.07 -15.25
N GLY A 208 5.80 -38.36 -14.95
CA GLY A 208 5.70 -37.26 -14.00
C GLY A 208 4.78 -37.54 -12.81
N GLY A 209 4.86 -36.66 -11.80
CA GLY A 209 4.21 -36.79 -10.48
C GLY A 209 3.16 -35.74 -10.17
N ARG A 210 2.39 -35.95 -9.09
CA ARG A 210 1.22 -35.11 -8.73
C ARG A 210 1.57 -33.98 -7.74
N THR A 211 0.58 -33.15 -7.43
CA THR A 211 0.57 -32.23 -6.27
C THR A 211 -0.81 -32.33 -5.61
N LEU A 212 -0.88 -32.40 -4.27
CA LEU A 212 -2.10 -32.82 -3.55
C LEU A 212 -2.79 -31.70 -2.74
N SER A 213 -2.08 -30.64 -2.32
CA SER A 213 -2.60 -29.55 -1.49
C SER A 213 -1.70 -28.31 -1.53
N PRO A 214 -2.20 -27.08 -1.30
CA PRO A 214 -1.36 -25.89 -1.12
C PRO A 214 -0.46 -25.92 0.13
N VAL A 215 -0.69 -26.83 1.08
CA VAL A 215 0.13 -26.98 2.31
C VAL A 215 1.10 -28.17 2.23
N LEU A 216 0.81 -29.14 1.35
CA LEU A 216 1.51 -30.42 1.20
C LEU A 216 1.62 -30.79 -0.27
N SER A 217 2.84 -30.75 -0.82
CA SER A 217 3.15 -31.25 -2.15
C SER A 217 3.92 -32.56 -2.04
N VAL A 218 3.37 -33.63 -2.63
CA VAL A 218 4.07 -34.91 -2.80
C VAL A 218 4.18 -35.20 -4.28
N THR A 219 5.38 -35.06 -4.82
CA THR A 219 5.68 -35.20 -6.24
C THR A 219 6.71 -36.31 -6.41
N GLY A 220 6.30 -37.43 -6.98
CA GLY A 220 7.19 -38.54 -7.29
C GLY A 220 6.89 -39.12 -8.67
N GLY A 221 7.93 -39.64 -9.32
CA GLY A 221 7.88 -40.16 -10.68
C GLY A 221 9.00 -41.17 -10.94
N THR A 222 8.91 -41.84 -12.08
CA THR A 222 9.90 -42.83 -12.52
C THR A 222 10.47 -42.39 -13.86
N SER A 223 11.78 -42.43 -14.04
CA SER A 223 12.44 -42.14 -15.31
C SER A 223 13.28 -43.33 -15.75
N LEU A 224 13.32 -43.58 -17.05
CA LEU A 224 14.12 -44.66 -17.64
C LEU A 224 15.32 -44.04 -18.34
N ASN A 225 16.52 -44.30 -17.81
CA ASN A 225 17.76 -43.86 -18.42
C ASN A 225 18.28 -44.95 -19.36
N PHE A 226 18.17 -44.71 -20.66
CA PHE A 226 18.70 -45.59 -21.69
C PHE A 226 20.22 -45.39 -21.79
N ARG A 227 20.98 -46.48 -21.67
CA ARG A 227 22.41 -46.55 -21.95
C ARG A 227 22.66 -47.58 -23.04
N GLU A 228 23.82 -47.49 -23.68
CA GLU A 228 24.27 -48.36 -24.76
C GLU A 228 24.22 -49.87 -24.42
N HIS A 229 24.26 -50.22 -23.13
CA HIS A 229 24.22 -51.59 -22.61
C HIS A 229 23.03 -51.89 -21.66
N GLY A 230 21.96 -51.09 -21.68
CA GLY A 230 20.73 -51.41 -20.93
C GLY A 230 19.90 -50.21 -20.45
N VAL A 231 18.79 -50.50 -19.77
CA VAL A 231 17.87 -49.50 -19.21
C VAL A 231 18.02 -49.44 -17.69
N ILE A 232 18.36 -48.27 -17.15
CA ILE A 232 18.43 -48.05 -15.70
C ILE A 232 17.15 -47.32 -15.25
N PRO A 233 16.24 -47.97 -14.49
CA PRO A 233 15.13 -47.27 -13.87
C PRO A 233 15.64 -46.36 -12.74
N ALA A 234 15.09 -45.16 -12.68
CA ALA A 234 15.32 -44.19 -11.61
C ALA A 234 13.98 -43.77 -11.01
N LEU A 235 13.89 -43.76 -9.69
CA LEU A 235 12.73 -43.32 -8.93
C LEU A 235 13.09 -42.02 -8.23
N PHE A 236 12.26 -40.99 -8.37
CA PHE A 236 12.36 -39.78 -7.55
C PHE A 236 11.07 -39.58 -6.75
N SER A 237 11.19 -39.08 -5.54
CA SER A 237 10.07 -38.75 -4.66
C SER A 237 10.42 -37.54 -3.82
N SER A 238 9.64 -36.47 -3.91
CA SER A 238 9.80 -35.25 -3.15
C SER A 238 8.57 -34.94 -2.32
N LEU A 239 8.76 -34.81 -1.02
CA LEU A 239 7.77 -34.38 -0.03
C LEU A 239 8.13 -32.97 0.40
N SER A 240 7.28 -31.98 0.13
CA SER A 240 7.44 -30.62 0.65
C SER A 240 6.23 -30.23 1.50
N VAL A 241 6.52 -29.63 2.65
CA VAL A 241 5.56 -29.27 3.69
C VAL A 241 5.76 -27.81 4.06
N GLN A 242 4.67 -27.03 4.06
CA GLN A 242 4.71 -25.68 4.61
C GLN A 242 4.71 -25.75 6.14
N LEU A 243 5.86 -25.48 6.76
CA LEU A 243 6.05 -25.53 8.21
C LEU A 243 5.58 -24.24 8.91
N ASP A 244 5.67 -23.11 8.22
CA ASP A 244 5.23 -21.78 8.66
C ASP A 244 4.85 -20.94 7.42
N LYS A 245 4.15 -19.82 7.60
CA LYS A 245 3.87 -18.83 6.54
C LYS A 245 5.13 -18.46 5.74
N HIS A 246 6.29 -18.46 6.39
CA HIS A 246 7.57 -18.08 5.79
C HIS A 246 8.57 -19.24 5.64
N THR A 247 8.25 -20.46 6.07
CA THR A 247 9.17 -21.62 6.02
C THR A 247 8.55 -22.80 5.28
N ILE A 248 9.29 -23.36 4.33
CA ILE A 248 8.98 -24.62 3.64
C ILE A 248 10.10 -25.60 3.93
N GLY A 249 9.75 -26.79 4.42
CA GLY A 249 10.66 -27.93 4.49
C GLY A 249 10.42 -28.85 3.30
N SER A 250 11.48 -29.40 2.72
CA SER A 250 11.40 -30.42 1.67
C SER A 250 12.35 -31.59 1.95
N LEU A 251 11.90 -32.79 1.60
CA LEU A 251 12.64 -34.03 1.63
C LEU A 251 12.53 -34.68 0.25
N THR A 252 13.65 -34.76 -0.46
CA THR A 252 13.73 -35.33 -1.81
C THR A 252 14.61 -36.56 -1.80
N LEU A 253 14.03 -37.70 -2.18
CA LEU A 253 14.67 -38.98 -2.37
C LEU A 253 14.84 -39.24 -3.87
N ASN A 254 16.08 -39.30 -4.33
CA ASN A 254 16.44 -39.71 -5.69
C ASN A 254 17.13 -41.08 -5.59
N ALA A 255 16.49 -42.13 -6.10
CA ALA A 255 17.06 -43.46 -6.25
C ALA A 255 17.35 -43.68 -7.75
N SER A 256 18.60 -43.47 -8.15
CA SER A 256 19.04 -43.55 -9.56
C SER A 256 20.44 -44.21 -9.64
N SER A 257 21.15 -44.09 -10.76
CA SER A 257 22.58 -44.45 -10.79
C SER A 257 23.44 -43.64 -9.80
N GLN A 258 22.94 -42.48 -9.37
CA GLN A 258 23.44 -41.74 -8.21
C GLN A 258 22.27 -41.58 -7.22
N SER A 259 22.27 -42.38 -6.17
CA SER A 259 21.25 -42.33 -5.12
C SER A 259 21.60 -41.26 -4.10
N ALA A 260 20.66 -40.36 -3.82
CA ALA A 260 20.82 -39.25 -2.88
C ALA A 260 19.50 -38.90 -2.17
N MET A 261 19.60 -38.63 -0.87
CA MET A 261 18.55 -38.02 -0.06
C MET A 261 18.93 -36.56 0.25
N THR A 262 18.05 -35.63 -0.08
CA THR A 262 18.19 -34.20 0.19
C THR A 262 17.13 -33.76 1.19
N THR A 263 17.55 -33.26 2.35
CA THR A 263 16.68 -32.56 3.30
C THR A 263 16.97 -31.07 3.19
N GLN A 264 15.96 -30.24 2.89
CA GLN A 264 16.10 -28.80 2.71
C GLN A 264 15.07 -28.02 3.53
N ILE A 265 15.47 -26.86 4.04
CA ILE A 265 14.64 -25.93 4.80
C ILE A 265 14.87 -24.53 4.23
N ASP A 266 13.86 -24.00 3.55
CA ASP A 266 13.86 -22.65 3.00
C ASP A 266 13.00 -21.73 3.87
N ARG A 267 13.55 -20.61 4.32
CA ARG A 267 12.82 -19.56 5.02
C ARG A 267 12.97 -18.23 4.29
N SER A 268 11.89 -17.69 3.74
CA SER A 268 11.91 -16.43 2.98
C SER A 268 10.94 -15.40 3.56
N ASN A 269 11.48 -14.23 3.86
CA ASN A 269 10.76 -13.04 4.31
C ASN A 269 11.09 -11.84 3.39
N ASP A 270 10.50 -10.67 3.63
CA ASP A 270 10.64 -9.53 2.72
C ASP A 270 12.08 -8.97 2.66
N LYS A 271 12.77 -8.93 3.80
CA LYS A 271 14.15 -8.40 3.93
C LYS A 271 15.25 -9.47 3.78
N CYS A 272 14.94 -10.75 3.95
CA CYS A 272 15.95 -11.82 3.91
C CYS A 272 15.36 -13.13 3.37
N ALA A 273 16.22 -13.95 2.76
CA ALA A 273 15.94 -15.35 2.52
C ALA A 273 17.11 -16.19 3.04
N TRP A 274 16.76 -17.36 3.56
CA TRP A 274 17.63 -18.36 4.14
C TRP A 274 17.27 -19.69 3.48
N SER A 275 18.28 -20.46 3.12
CA SER A 275 18.13 -21.84 2.67
C SER A 275 19.21 -22.66 3.35
N THR A 276 18.86 -23.85 3.82
CA THR A 276 19.83 -24.85 4.29
C THR A 276 19.42 -26.19 3.74
N SER A 277 20.37 -26.91 3.17
CA SER A 277 20.16 -28.26 2.67
C SER A 277 21.29 -29.19 3.10
N PHE A 278 20.91 -30.41 3.44
CA PHE A 278 21.81 -31.50 3.75
C PHE A 278 21.54 -32.64 2.77
N VAL A 279 22.57 -33.04 2.04
CA VAL A 279 22.50 -34.06 1.00
C VAL A 279 23.38 -35.23 1.42
N ILE A 280 22.79 -36.42 1.48
CA ILE A 280 23.49 -37.69 1.72
C ILE A 280 23.33 -38.53 0.47
N GLY A 281 24.41 -38.85 -0.23
CA GLY A 281 24.34 -39.69 -1.43
C GLY A 281 25.69 -40.09 -1.99
N SER A 282 25.65 -40.87 -3.06
CA SER A 282 26.81 -41.17 -3.90
C SER A 282 26.82 -40.22 -5.10
N PRO A 283 27.93 -39.54 -5.43
CA PRO A 283 29.27 -39.70 -4.85
C PRO A 283 29.57 -38.83 -3.61
N HIS A 284 28.69 -37.88 -3.24
CA HIS A 284 29.01 -36.87 -2.23
C HIS A 284 27.95 -36.70 -1.14
N ILE A 285 28.43 -36.58 0.10
CA ILE A 285 27.65 -36.14 1.27
C ILE A 285 28.07 -34.70 1.55
N TYR A 286 27.12 -33.77 1.65
CA TYR A 286 27.43 -32.36 1.94
C TYR A 286 26.31 -31.63 2.66
N PHE A 287 26.72 -30.63 3.44
CA PHE A 287 25.88 -29.61 4.01
C PHE A 287 26.05 -28.31 3.21
N SER A 288 24.96 -27.58 2.97
CA SER A 288 25.03 -26.26 2.37
C SER A 288 24.03 -25.27 2.99
N ILE A 289 24.49 -24.03 3.09
CA ILE A 289 23.83 -22.91 3.76
C ILE A 289 23.88 -21.72 2.80
N ALA A 290 22.76 -21.03 2.62
CA ALA A 290 22.67 -19.87 1.75
C ALA A 290 21.82 -18.77 2.39
N TYR A 291 22.38 -17.57 2.46
CA TYR A 291 21.76 -16.37 2.99
C TYR A 291 21.67 -15.30 1.89
N THR A 292 20.51 -14.69 1.75
CA THR A 292 20.24 -13.60 0.82
C THR A 292 19.65 -12.41 1.59
N HIS A 293 20.35 -11.27 1.59
CA HIS A 293 19.84 -10.01 2.10
C HIS A 293 19.17 -9.21 0.98
N LYS A 294 17.91 -8.79 1.16
CA LYS A 294 17.09 -8.11 0.14
C LYS A 294 16.93 -6.63 0.51
N MET A 295 17.62 -5.74 -0.19
CA MET A 295 17.48 -4.29 -0.06
C MET A 295 16.45 -3.76 -1.06
N ILE A 296 15.22 -3.61 -0.59
CA ILE A 296 14.05 -3.27 -1.42
C ILE A 296 14.18 -1.87 -2.05
N GLU A 297 14.59 -0.87 -1.28
CA GLU A 297 14.73 0.53 -1.74
C GLU A 297 15.72 0.68 -2.90
N ASN A 298 16.81 -0.11 -2.88
CA ASN A 298 17.86 -0.08 -3.89
C ASN A 298 17.68 -1.17 -4.97
N GLU A 299 16.58 -1.92 -4.97
CA GLU A 299 16.35 -3.12 -5.80
C GLU A 299 17.58 -4.06 -5.92
N LEU A 300 18.31 -4.25 -4.81
CA LEU A 300 19.54 -5.04 -4.73
C LEU A 300 19.35 -6.24 -3.80
N LYS A 301 19.91 -7.39 -4.15
CA LYS A 301 20.01 -8.56 -3.26
C LYS A 301 21.46 -8.96 -3.12
N LEU A 302 21.98 -9.05 -1.90
CA LEU A 302 23.29 -9.60 -1.60
C LEU A 302 23.13 -11.08 -1.26
N LYS A 303 24.00 -11.94 -1.78
CA LYS A 303 23.96 -13.40 -1.57
C LYS A 303 25.29 -13.86 -1.01
N VAL A 304 25.23 -14.75 -0.03
CA VAL A 304 26.37 -15.47 0.55
C VAL A 304 25.93 -16.91 0.72
N ALA A 305 26.71 -17.87 0.28
CA ALA A 305 26.47 -19.30 0.47
C ALA A 305 27.78 -20.02 0.80
N ALA A 306 27.66 -21.14 1.52
CA ALA A 306 28.75 -22.06 1.75
C ALA A 306 28.24 -23.50 1.59
N LYS A 307 29.11 -24.37 1.08
CA LYS A 307 28.91 -25.82 0.98
C LYS A 307 30.15 -26.50 1.55
N VAL A 308 29.96 -27.54 2.36
CA VAL A 308 31.04 -28.32 2.96
C VAL A 308 30.63 -29.79 2.95
N GLY A 309 31.51 -30.68 2.50
CA GLY A 309 31.20 -32.10 2.40
C GLY A 309 32.38 -32.96 1.96
N THR A 310 32.11 -34.18 1.53
CA THR A 310 33.13 -35.13 1.08
C THR A 310 33.81 -34.73 -0.23
N PHE A 311 33.25 -33.76 -0.97
CA PHE A 311 33.92 -33.13 -2.12
C PHE A 311 34.85 -31.98 -1.72
N GLY A 312 34.96 -31.62 -0.44
CA GLY A 312 35.69 -30.43 0.03
C GLY A 312 34.76 -29.29 0.43
N PHE A 313 35.13 -28.04 0.12
CA PHE A 313 34.34 -26.86 0.48
C PHE A 313 34.19 -25.90 -0.70
N LEU A 314 33.09 -25.14 -0.71
CA LEU A 314 32.82 -24.08 -1.68
C LEU A 314 32.06 -22.94 -0.99
N ALA A 315 32.68 -21.76 -0.94
CA ALA A 315 32.03 -20.51 -0.57
C ALA A 315 31.61 -19.75 -1.84
N GLU A 316 30.47 -19.06 -1.81
CA GLU A 316 30.00 -18.19 -2.88
C GLU A 316 29.49 -16.88 -2.29
N TYR A 317 29.82 -15.75 -2.91
CA TYR A 317 29.24 -14.46 -2.57
C TYR A 317 28.99 -13.62 -3.82
N GLY A 318 27.95 -12.80 -3.80
CA GLY A 318 27.57 -12.02 -4.97
C GLY A 318 26.44 -11.04 -4.74
N ALA A 319 26.13 -10.28 -5.78
CA ALA A 319 25.07 -9.28 -5.79
C ALA A 319 24.18 -9.44 -7.02
N GLU A 320 22.86 -9.33 -6.82
CA GLU A 320 21.83 -9.29 -7.85
C GLU A 320 21.19 -7.90 -7.86
N LYS A 321 21.35 -7.16 -8.96
CA LYS A 321 20.74 -5.85 -9.17
C LYS A 321 19.62 -5.95 -10.21
N LYS A 322 18.45 -5.43 -9.88
CA LYS A 322 17.39 -5.23 -10.88
C LYS A 322 17.71 -4.01 -11.76
N VAL A 323 17.54 -4.17 -13.07
CA VAL A 323 17.92 -3.20 -14.11
C VAL A 323 16.70 -2.70 -14.88
N SER A 324 15.66 -3.53 -14.99
CA SER A 324 14.36 -3.15 -15.56
C SER A 324 13.23 -3.87 -14.80
N LYS A 325 11.96 -3.50 -15.07
CA LYS A 325 10.78 -4.18 -14.52
C LYS A 325 10.84 -5.71 -14.68
N TYR A 326 11.46 -6.20 -15.76
CA TYR A 326 11.56 -7.61 -16.11
C TYR A 326 13.01 -8.10 -16.27
N SER A 327 14.02 -7.40 -15.73
CA SER A 327 15.43 -7.80 -15.90
C SER A 327 16.27 -7.58 -14.66
N SER A 328 17.04 -8.59 -14.26
CA SER A 328 18.08 -8.49 -13.25
C SER A 328 19.40 -9.09 -13.72
N VAL A 329 20.50 -8.52 -13.22
CA VAL A 329 21.86 -8.98 -13.47
C VAL A 329 22.46 -9.38 -12.12
N LEU A 330 23.14 -10.51 -12.08
CA LEU A 330 23.85 -11.04 -10.93
C LEU A 330 25.31 -11.29 -11.31
N ALA A 331 26.21 -10.90 -10.42
CA ALA A 331 27.60 -11.33 -10.42
C ALA A 331 27.90 -12.01 -9.08
N ALA A 332 28.49 -13.19 -9.11
CA ALA A 332 28.91 -13.93 -7.91
C ALA A 332 30.26 -14.60 -8.13
N VAL A 333 31.08 -14.62 -7.09
CA VAL A 333 32.37 -15.32 -7.06
C VAL A 333 32.20 -16.58 -6.20
N SER A 334 32.53 -17.73 -6.76
CA SER A 334 32.68 -18.99 -6.03
C SER A 334 34.16 -19.27 -5.80
N ILE A 335 34.49 -19.74 -4.60
CA ILE A 335 35.85 -20.09 -4.17
C ILE A 335 35.76 -21.42 -3.42
N GLY A 336 36.52 -22.43 -3.82
CA GLY A 336 36.47 -23.73 -3.18
C GLY A 336 37.59 -24.68 -3.58
N VAL A 337 37.68 -25.81 -2.88
CA VAL A 337 38.55 -26.93 -3.23
C VAL A 337 37.65 -28.15 -3.46
N PRO A 338 37.75 -28.86 -4.61
CA PRO A 338 38.74 -28.71 -5.70
C PRO A 338 38.31 -27.74 -6.84
N THR A 339 37.28 -26.91 -6.65
CA THR A 339 36.69 -26.10 -7.75
C THR A 339 37.39 -24.77 -8.05
N GLY A 340 38.50 -24.47 -7.38
CA GLY A 340 39.24 -23.22 -7.50
C GLY A 340 38.39 -21.94 -7.38
N VAL A 341 38.58 -21.02 -8.33
CA VAL A 341 37.91 -19.71 -8.37
C VAL A 341 37.07 -19.58 -9.64
N ILE A 342 35.76 -19.34 -9.49
CA ILE A 342 34.80 -19.21 -10.59
C ILE A 342 34.03 -17.90 -10.47
N LEU A 343 34.06 -17.06 -11.50
CA LEU A 343 33.22 -15.86 -11.63
C LEU A 343 31.95 -16.21 -12.42
N LYS A 344 30.79 -16.13 -11.77
CA LYS A 344 29.48 -16.41 -12.35
C LYS A 344 28.73 -15.12 -12.66
N PHE A 345 28.55 -14.82 -13.94
CA PHE A 345 27.55 -13.84 -14.38
C PHE A 345 26.22 -14.52 -14.67
N LYS A 346 25.11 -13.92 -14.22
CA LYS A 346 23.76 -14.41 -14.52
C LYS A 346 22.86 -13.24 -14.90
N ILE A 347 22.24 -13.33 -16.08
CA ILE A 347 21.26 -12.35 -16.57
C ILE A 347 19.90 -13.03 -16.59
N VAL A 348 18.94 -12.50 -15.84
CA VAL A 348 17.54 -12.95 -15.89
C VAL A 348 16.75 -11.89 -16.64
N ARG A 349 16.04 -12.28 -17.71
CA ARG A 349 15.19 -11.41 -18.53
C ARG A 349 13.85 -12.10 -18.80
N SER A 350 12.77 -11.55 -18.25
CA SER A 350 11.45 -12.18 -18.21
C SER A 350 11.54 -13.62 -17.68
N GLN A 351 11.22 -14.61 -18.52
CA GLN A 351 11.28 -16.04 -18.19
C GLN A 351 12.56 -16.74 -18.68
N GLN A 352 13.55 -15.99 -19.17
CA GLN A 352 14.82 -16.50 -19.66
C GLN A 352 15.96 -16.17 -18.71
N THR A 353 16.86 -17.13 -18.51
CA THR A 353 18.06 -17.03 -17.71
C THR A 353 19.27 -17.36 -18.58
N TYR A 354 20.27 -16.49 -18.54
CA TYR A 354 21.59 -16.71 -19.12
C TYR A 354 22.61 -16.79 -17.99
N VAL A 355 23.50 -17.77 -18.00
CA VAL A 355 24.54 -17.99 -16.99
C VAL A 355 25.89 -18.21 -17.67
N PHE A 356 26.89 -17.46 -17.24
CA PHE A 356 28.26 -17.52 -17.75
C PHE A 356 29.19 -17.76 -16.56
N PRO A 357 29.43 -19.02 -16.16
CA PRO A 357 30.50 -19.36 -15.23
C PRO A 357 31.85 -19.32 -15.95
N ILE A 358 32.72 -18.42 -15.51
CA ILE A 358 34.09 -18.26 -16.00
C ILE A 358 35.02 -18.86 -14.95
N HIS A 359 35.70 -19.95 -15.30
CA HIS A 359 36.72 -20.59 -14.48
C HIS A 359 38.02 -19.77 -14.58
N LEU A 360 38.53 -19.27 -13.46
CA LEU A 360 39.69 -18.36 -13.43
C LEU A 360 40.95 -19.03 -12.88
N SER A 361 40.82 -20.02 -12.00
CA SER A 361 41.93 -20.84 -11.53
C SER A 361 41.40 -22.15 -10.94
N GLU A 362 42.17 -23.23 -11.03
CA GLU A 362 41.89 -24.51 -10.34
C GLU A 362 42.25 -24.47 -8.86
N ASP A 363 43.30 -23.72 -8.51
CA ASP A 363 43.68 -23.42 -7.14
C ASP A 363 43.05 -22.12 -6.63
N ILE A 364 43.04 -21.93 -5.30
CA ILE A 364 42.59 -20.69 -4.66
C ILE A 364 43.73 -19.64 -4.73
N VAL A 365 43.82 -18.95 -5.87
CA VAL A 365 44.80 -17.88 -6.11
C VAL A 365 44.20 -16.53 -5.69
N PRO A 366 44.83 -15.76 -4.76
CA PRO A 366 44.30 -14.48 -4.31
C PRO A 366 44.11 -13.43 -5.41
N ALA A 367 44.98 -13.44 -6.44
CA ALA A 367 44.85 -12.56 -7.60
C ALA A 367 43.54 -12.84 -8.37
N SER A 368 43.23 -14.11 -8.67
CA SER A 368 41.99 -14.51 -9.33
C SER A 368 40.76 -14.08 -8.54
N VAL A 369 40.78 -14.17 -7.21
CA VAL A 369 39.69 -13.68 -6.33
C VAL A 369 39.55 -12.15 -6.40
N PHE A 370 40.65 -11.40 -6.41
CA PHE A 370 40.65 -9.95 -6.54
C PHE A 370 40.06 -9.51 -7.89
N TYR A 371 40.53 -10.09 -9.00
CA TYR A 371 39.99 -9.75 -10.33
C TYR A 371 38.54 -10.22 -10.51
N ALA A 372 38.15 -11.35 -9.92
CA ALA A 372 36.76 -11.82 -9.92
C ALA A 372 35.79 -10.87 -9.19
N THR A 373 36.27 -10.11 -8.20
CA THR A 373 35.43 -9.19 -7.41
C THR A 373 35.43 -7.77 -7.94
N VAL A 374 36.60 -7.23 -8.28
CA VAL A 374 36.75 -5.82 -8.66
C VAL A 374 36.29 -5.57 -10.10
N THR A 375 36.62 -6.47 -11.03
CA THR A 375 36.31 -6.27 -12.46
C THR A 375 34.81 -6.14 -12.74
N PRO A 376 33.91 -7.01 -12.20
CA PRO A 376 32.46 -6.84 -12.40
C PRO A 376 31.91 -5.51 -11.89
N VAL A 377 32.46 -4.97 -10.80
CA VAL A 377 31.99 -3.71 -10.18
C VAL A 377 32.40 -2.51 -11.05
N ILE A 378 33.64 -2.48 -11.54
CA ILE A 378 34.12 -1.43 -12.46
C ILE A 378 33.35 -1.48 -13.78
N VAL A 379 33.22 -2.68 -14.37
CA VAL A 379 32.47 -2.88 -15.63
C VAL A 379 31.01 -2.45 -15.46
N TRP A 380 30.35 -2.81 -14.35
CA TRP A 380 28.99 -2.38 -14.05
C TRP A 380 28.88 -0.85 -13.97
N PHE A 381 29.80 -0.16 -13.31
CA PHE A 381 29.79 1.31 -13.22
C PHE A 381 29.93 1.98 -14.60
N LEU A 382 30.85 1.48 -15.43
CA LEU A 382 31.07 1.98 -16.79
C LEU A 382 29.86 1.73 -17.69
N VAL A 383 29.34 0.50 -17.74
CA VAL A 383 28.14 0.15 -18.53
C VAL A 383 26.92 0.94 -18.05
N LYS A 384 26.77 1.13 -16.73
CA LYS A 384 25.66 1.92 -16.19
C LYS A 384 25.72 3.37 -16.69
N LYS A 385 26.86 4.05 -16.49
CA LYS A 385 27.01 5.48 -16.81
C LYS A 385 27.01 5.75 -18.32
N SER A 386 27.59 4.87 -19.12
CA SER A 386 27.76 5.09 -20.57
C SER A 386 26.61 4.54 -21.43
N ILE A 387 25.82 3.57 -20.93
CA ILE A 387 24.78 2.89 -21.73
C ILE A 387 23.42 2.90 -21.02
N ILE A 388 23.34 2.45 -19.77
CA ILE A 388 22.03 2.24 -19.10
C ILE A 388 21.34 3.58 -18.78
N ASP A 389 22.06 4.50 -18.11
CA ASP A 389 21.52 5.78 -17.68
C ASP A 389 21.03 6.66 -18.86
N PRO A 390 21.75 6.82 -20.00
CA PRO A 390 21.20 7.53 -21.16
C PRO A 390 19.99 6.84 -21.79
N MET A 391 20.02 5.50 -21.97
CA MET A 391 18.85 4.77 -22.51
C MET A 391 17.60 4.89 -21.64
N LEU A 392 17.75 5.03 -20.32
CA LEU A 392 16.63 5.26 -19.40
C LEU A 392 16.10 6.69 -19.51
N ALA A 393 16.96 7.69 -19.71
CA ALA A 393 16.56 9.07 -19.94
C ALA A 393 15.75 9.20 -21.25
N ASP A 394 16.25 8.64 -22.35
CA ASP A 394 15.56 8.68 -23.66
C ASP A 394 14.18 8.03 -23.60
N ARG A 395 14.05 6.88 -22.92
CA ARG A 395 12.74 6.23 -22.72
C ARG A 395 11.77 7.10 -21.93
N LYS A 396 12.24 7.77 -20.87
CA LYS A 396 11.41 8.68 -20.08
C LYS A 396 10.91 9.85 -20.93
N ASN A 397 11.76 10.39 -21.80
CA ASN A 397 11.38 11.47 -22.72
C ASN A 397 10.30 11.00 -23.72
N ILE A 398 10.47 9.83 -24.32
CA ILE A 398 9.47 9.23 -25.24
C ILE A 398 8.12 8.96 -24.53
N GLU A 399 8.15 8.52 -23.28
CA GLU A 399 6.94 8.30 -22.48
C GLU A 399 6.23 9.62 -22.14
N ASN A 400 6.98 10.64 -21.72
CA ASN A 400 6.47 12.00 -21.49
C ASN A 400 5.84 12.59 -22.77
N ASP A 401 6.48 12.45 -23.94
CA ASP A 401 5.94 12.88 -25.23
C ASP A 401 4.61 12.18 -25.56
N LYS A 402 4.51 10.87 -25.30
CA LYS A 402 3.27 10.11 -25.51
C LYS A 402 2.16 10.59 -24.58
N ILE A 403 2.47 10.90 -23.32
CA ILE A 403 1.53 11.49 -22.36
C ILE A 403 1.10 12.89 -22.78
N LYS A 404 2.01 13.72 -23.31
CA LYS A 404 1.72 15.07 -23.83
C LYS A 404 0.74 15.01 -25.00
N ARG A 405 0.98 14.13 -25.99
CA ARG A 405 0.07 13.90 -27.13
C ARG A 405 -1.30 13.37 -26.70
N ASN A 406 -1.34 12.35 -25.84
CA ASN A 406 -2.61 11.76 -25.38
C ASN A 406 -3.49 12.75 -24.61
N ASN A 407 -2.90 13.73 -23.92
CA ASN A 407 -3.65 14.73 -23.16
C ASN A 407 -3.90 16.05 -23.92
N GLU A 408 -3.41 16.21 -25.15
CA GLU A 408 -3.39 17.48 -25.87
C GLU A 408 -4.77 18.16 -25.96
N GLN A 409 -5.82 17.41 -26.30
CA GLN A 409 -7.21 17.93 -26.34
C GLN A 409 -7.68 18.42 -24.96
N ARG A 410 -7.39 17.65 -23.91
CA ARG A 410 -7.72 18.02 -22.52
C ARG A 410 -6.93 19.25 -22.06
N MET A 411 -5.69 19.38 -22.51
CA MET A 411 -4.85 20.54 -22.19
C MET A 411 -5.36 21.81 -22.86
N ASN A 412 -5.76 21.74 -24.12
CA ASN A 412 -6.33 22.87 -24.85
C ASN A 412 -7.65 23.34 -24.23
N LEU A 413 -8.53 22.42 -23.79
CA LEU A 413 -9.76 22.78 -23.07
C LEU A 413 -9.44 23.49 -21.74
N ARG A 414 -8.56 22.93 -20.90
CA ARG A 414 -8.16 23.55 -19.62
C ARG A 414 -7.49 24.92 -19.80
N ARG A 415 -6.74 25.11 -20.88
CA ARG A 415 -6.15 26.40 -21.25
C ARG A 415 -7.21 27.46 -21.59
N GLN A 416 -8.29 27.07 -22.29
CA GLN A 416 -9.41 27.95 -22.61
C GLN A 416 -10.22 28.31 -21.35
N GLU A 417 -10.56 27.32 -20.52
CA GLU A 417 -11.22 27.54 -19.21
C GLU A 417 -10.41 28.51 -18.34
N ALA A 418 -9.10 28.33 -18.28
CA ALA A 418 -8.22 29.20 -17.50
C ALA A 418 -8.15 30.63 -18.05
N ALA A 419 -8.09 30.82 -19.37
CA ALA A 419 -8.09 32.14 -19.98
C ALA A 419 -9.39 32.91 -19.68
N ALA A 420 -10.55 32.27 -19.85
CA ALA A 420 -11.85 32.87 -19.54
C ALA A 420 -12.00 33.23 -18.05
N ALA A 421 -11.47 32.39 -17.16
CA ALA A 421 -11.43 32.67 -15.74
C ALA A 421 -10.56 33.90 -15.39
N ILE A 422 -9.38 34.01 -16.00
CA ILE A 422 -8.47 35.15 -15.77
C ILE A 422 -9.14 36.46 -16.18
N ASP A 423 -9.78 36.49 -17.36
CA ASP A 423 -10.52 37.64 -17.88
C ASP A 423 -11.59 38.13 -16.89
N LEU A 424 -12.48 37.23 -16.45
CA LEU A 424 -13.55 37.51 -15.47
C LEU A 424 -13.03 37.98 -14.10
N MET A 425 -11.82 37.61 -13.71
CA MET A 425 -11.21 38.03 -12.44
C MET A 425 -10.53 39.40 -12.48
N THR A 426 -10.35 40.01 -13.65
CA THR A 426 -9.59 41.27 -13.82
C THR A 426 -10.13 42.41 -12.95
N HIS A 427 -11.45 42.63 -12.92
CA HIS A 427 -12.06 43.66 -12.06
C HIS A 427 -11.93 43.35 -10.56
N THR A 428 -11.97 42.07 -10.18
CA THR A 428 -11.75 41.66 -8.79
C THR A 428 -10.29 41.87 -8.38
N TYR A 429 -9.35 41.63 -9.29
CA TYR A 429 -7.92 41.91 -9.13
C TYR A 429 -7.67 43.39 -8.87
N GLU A 430 -8.21 44.28 -9.72
CA GLU A 430 -8.06 45.74 -9.59
C GLU A 430 -8.57 46.24 -8.23
N ARG A 431 -9.77 45.79 -7.82
CA ARG A 431 -10.33 46.12 -6.50
C ARG A 431 -9.42 45.68 -5.35
N ILE A 432 -8.96 44.42 -5.37
CA ILE A 432 -8.08 43.87 -4.33
C ILE A 432 -6.73 44.59 -4.30
N VAL A 433 -6.16 44.97 -5.44
CA VAL A 433 -4.91 45.73 -5.49
C VAL A 433 -5.09 47.12 -4.88
N ASN A 434 -6.17 47.83 -5.20
CA ASN A 434 -6.46 49.14 -4.61
C ASN A 434 -6.66 49.07 -3.08
N GLU A 435 -7.43 48.09 -2.58
CA GLU A 435 -7.61 47.84 -1.15
C GLU A 435 -6.30 47.49 -0.42
N GLU A 436 -5.36 46.80 -1.08
CA GLU A 436 -4.03 46.50 -0.53
C GLU A 436 -3.10 47.72 -0.58
N ILE A 437 -3.20 48.60 -1.58
CA ILE A 437 -2.45 49.86 -1.63
C ILE A 437 -2.82 50.74 -0.44
N GLU A 438 -4.12 50.94 -0.18
CA GLU A 438 -4.63 51.73 0.95
C GLU A 438 -4.18 51.17 2.31
N ARG A 439 -4.04 49.85 2.43
CA ARG A 439 -3.66 49.15 3.67
C ARG A 439 -2.16 48.88 3.83
N GLY A 440 -1.33 49.30 2.86
CA GLY A 440 0.12 49.01 2.86
C GLY A 440 0.44 47.50 2.74
N GLY A 441 -0.43 46.75 2.09
CA GLY A 441 -0.43 45.29 1.99
C GLY A 441 0.51 44.71 0.93
N ILE A 442 0.16 43.54 0.40
CA ILE A 442 0.97 42.77 -0.57
C ILE A 442 0.36 42.83 -1.96
N ILE A 443 1.20 43.21 -2.94
CA ILE A 443 0.84 43.31 -4.36
C ILE A 443 1.80 42.44 -5.16
N ILE A 444 1.29 41.47 -5.90
CA ILE A 444 2.08 40.61 -6.77
C ILE A 444 2.38 41.36 -8.09
N ALA A 445 3.65 41.62 -8.34
CA ALA A 445 4.12 42.35 -9.52
C ALA A 445 4.17 41.45 -10.77
N ASN A 446 4.65 40.21 -10.60
CA ASN A 446 4.83 39.21 -11.65
C ASN A 446 4.73 37.80 -11.04
N ALA A 447 4.15 36.82 -11.75
CA ALA A 447 4.16 35.43 -11.31
C ALA A 447 4.07 34.45 -12.50
N THR A 448 5.05 33.55 -12.62
CA THR A 448 5.14 32.57 -13.71
C THR A 448 5.21 31.16 -13.14
N TYR A 449 4.35 30.27 -13.64
CA TYR A 449 4.33 28.85 -13.28
C TYR A 449 4.64 27.98 -14.49
N GLY A 450 5.60 27.06 -14.38
CA GLY A 450 5.92 26.14 -15.47
C GLY A 450 7.23 25.38 -15.31
N CYS A 451 7.69 24.82 -16.42
CA CYS A 451 8.94 24.06 -16.50
C CYS A 451 10.16 24.99 -16.71
N LEU A 452 11.23 24.74 -15.96
CA LEU A 452 12.51 25.46 -16.06
C LEU A 452 13.49 24.74 -16.99
N GLU A 453 14.21 25.51 -17.78
CA GLU A 453 15.36 25.02 -18.57
C GLU A 453 16.64 25.01 -17.74
N GLN A 454 17.68 24.34 -18.24
CA GLN A 454 19.00 24.25 -17.57
C GLN A 454 19.63 25.64 -17.31
N ASN A 455 19.25 26.64 -18.10
CA ASN A 455 19.71 28.03 -17.98
C ASN A 455 18.95 28.84 -16.90
N GLY A 456 17.99 28.24 -16.18
CA GLY A 456 17.21 28.91 -15.13
C GLY A 456 16.06 29.80 -15.63
N ASN A 457 15.80 29.82 -16.94
CA ASN A 457 14.64 30.48 -17.55
C ASN A 457 13.46 29.52 -17.69
N PHE A 458 12.24 30.06 -17.75
CA PHE A 458 11.04 29.28 -18.04
C PHE A 458 10.92 29.01 -19.54
N ARG A 459 10.50 27.80 -19.91
CA ARG A 459 10.26 27.44 -21.31
C ARG A 459 8.92 28.03 -21.77
N ALA A 460 8.92 28.72 -22.90
CA ALA A 460 7.77 29.51 -23.37
C ALA A 460 6.53 28.68 -23.79
N ASP A 461 6.70 27.43 -24.24
CA ASP A 461 5.58 26.53 -24.55
C ASP A 461 5.02 25.82 -23.31
N ALA A 462 5.75 25.84 -22.19
CA ALA A 462 5.52 25.05 -21.00
C ALA A 462 5.48 25.90 -19.71
N SER A 463 5.06 27.16 -19.83
CA SER A 463 4.82 28.07 -18.71
C SER A 463 3.60 28.97 -18.93
N ILE A 464 3.03 29.46 -17.83
CA ILE A 464 1.87 30.34 -17.78
C ILE A 464 2.09 31.50 -16.80
N ASP A 465 1.55 32.67 -17.14
CA ASP A 465 1.38 33.78 -16.18
C ASP A 465 0.20 33.43 -15.25
N VAL A 466 0.42 33.59 -13.95
CA VAL A 466 -0.56 33.31 -12.89
C VAL A 466 -0.74 34.50 -11.94
N LYS A 467 -0.25 35.69 -12.30
CA LYS A 467 -0.31 36.92 -11.48
C LYS A 467 -1.72 37.24 -10.97
N ILE A 468 -2.69 37.32 -11.88
CA ILE A 468 -4.09 37.66 -11.57
C ILE A 468 -4.73 36.63 -10.61
N PRO A 469 -4.79 35.31 -10.93
CA PRO A 469 -5.41 34.35 -10.04
C PRO A 469 -4.68 34.20 -8.69
N LEU A 470 -3.35 34.44 -8.65
CA LEU A 470 -2.56 34.40 -7.42
C LEU A 470 -2.84 35.57 -6.47
N GLN A 471 -3.24 36.73 -6.99
CA GLN A 471 -3.63 37.90 -6.17
C GLN A 471 -5.10 37.84 -5.71
N CYS A 472 -5.99 37.24 -6.52
CA CYS A 472 -7.43 37.17 -6.22
C CYS A 472 -7.83 36.07 -5.21
N LEU A 473 -7.19 34.90 -5.28
CA LEU A 473 -7.27 33.80 -4.30
C LEU A 473 -8.60 33.62 -3.52
N SER A 474 -9.67 33.21 -4.23
CA SER A 474 -10.90 32.71 -3.59
C SER A 474 -11.27 31.27 -3.98
N ASP A 475 -11.17 30.85 -5.25
CA ASP A 475 -11.62 29.49 -5.69
C ASP A 475 -10.78 28.81 -6.81
N LEU A 476 -9.59 29.32 -7.14
CA LEU A 476 -8.68 28.77 -8.19
C LEU A 476 -9.23 28.57 -9.63
N PRO A 477 -10.24 29.29 -10.16
CA PRO A 477 -10.40 29.35 -11.61
C PRO A 477 -9.14 30.05 -12.19
N GLY A 478 -8.68 29.67 -13.38
CA GLY A 478 -7.48 30.29 -14.01
C GLY A 478 -6.15 29.54 -13.94
N PHE A 479 -6.07 28.38 -13.27
CA PHE A 479 -4.85 27.55 -13.20
C PHE A 479 -4.96 26.25 -14.02
N TYR A 480 -3.89 25.87 -14.74
CA TYR A 480 -3.75 24.55 -15.38
C TYR A 480 -2.28 24.07 -15.41
N ASP A 481 -2.02 22.80 -15.75
CA ASP A 481 -0.66 22.21 -15.80
C ASP A 481 -0.02 22.35 -17.19
N PRO A 482 0.92 23.28 -17.43
CA PRO A 482 1.49 23.50 -18.77
C PRO A 482 2.45 22.39 -19.24
N CYS A 483 2.90 21.49 -18.36
CA CYS A 483 3.83 20.41 -18.70
C CYS A 483 3.58 19.16 -17.84
N VAL A 484 2.53 18.42 -18.19
CA VAL A 484 2.12 17.17 -17.51
C VAL A 484 3.24 16.12 -17.60
N GLY A 485 3.67 15.59 -16.44
CA GLY A 485 4.76 14.61 -16.35
C GLY A 485 6.17 15.21 -16.16
N GLU A 486 6.29 16.55 -16.21
CA GLU A 486 7.55 17.26 -15.93
C GLU A 486 7.50 18.05 -14.61
N ASP A 487 8.70 18.29 -14.05
CA ASP A 487 8.94 19.05 -12.82
C ASP A 487 8.63 20.54 -13.02
N LYS A 488 7.71 21.09 -12.22
CA LYS A 488 7.25 22.48 -12.33
C LYS A 488 7.64 23.35 -11.14
N VAL A 489 7.84 24.64 -11.41
CA VAL A 489 8.20 25.66 -10.43
C VAL A 489 7.33 26.90 -10.63
N LEU A 490 6.91 27.52 -9.54
CA LEU A 490 6.38 28.88 -9.50
C LEU A 490 7.50 29.85 -9.12
N ARG A 491 7.67 30.91 -9.91
CA ARG A 491 8.44 32.11 -9.54
C ARG A 491 7.47 33.27 -9.40
N PHE A 492 7.58 34.07 -8.34
CA PHE A 492 6.80 35.30 -8.24
C PHE A 492 7.59 36.42 -7.57
N GLU A 493 7.17 37.64 -7.87
CA GLU A 493 7.72 38.91 -7.39
C GLU A 493 6.60 39.70 -6.73
N TYR A 494 6.86 40.29 -5.56
CA TYR A 494 5.86 41.07 -4.83
C TYR A 494 6.44 42.35 -4.24
N LEU A 495 5.55 43.32 -4.04
CA LEU A 495 5.77 44.56 -3.31
C LEU A 495 5.06 44.47 -1.95
N TYR A 496 5.64 45.10 -0.94
CA TYR A 496 5.04 45.19 0.40
C TYR A 496 5.26 46.59 0.97
N ASN A 497 4.19 47.17 1.54
CA ASN A 497 4.22 48.46 2.24
C ASN A 497 4.87 49.60 1.43
N ASN A 498 4.52 49.68 0.14
CA ASN A 498 5.02 50.65 -0.85
C ASN A 498 6.56 50.80 -1.00
N ARG A 499 7.35 49.81 -0.53
CA ARG A 499 8.81 49.82 -0.76
C ARG A 499 9.16 49.09 -2.06
N PRO A 500 10.01 49.66 -2.94
CA PRO A 500 10.33 49.09 -4.26
C PRO A 500 11.31 47.89 -4.22
N ASN A 501 11.58 47.32 -3.05
CA ASN A 501 12.52 46.20 -2.91
C ASN A 501 11.87 44.89 -3.37
N LEU A 502 11.99 44.63 -4.68
CA LEU A 502 11.55 43.40 -5.35
C LEU A 502 12.10 42.17 -4.61
N ARG A 503 11.21 41.31 -4.09
CA ARG A 503 11.58 40.03 -3.45
C ARG A 503 11.10 38.86 -4.30
N ILE A 504 12.02 38.00 -4.71
CA ILE A 504 11.77 36.84 -5.57
C ILE A 504 11.49 35.60 -4.71
N GLY A 505 10.34 34.96 -4.92
CA GLY A 505 10.00 33.66 -4.34
C GLY A 505 10.13 32.52 -5.35
N PHE A 506 10.60 31.35 -4.91
CA PHE A 506 10.66 30.12 -5.69
C PHE A 506 9.96 28.98 -4.96
N PHE A 507 9.03 28.30 -5.62
CA PHE A 507 8.36 27.10 -5.09
C PHE A 507 8.32 25.99 -6.14
N LYS A 508 8.94 24.84 -5.86
CA LYS A 508 8.74 23.63 -6.69
C LYS A 508 7.36 23.05 -6.38
N LEU A 509 6.50 22.99 -7.39
CA LEU A 509 5.05 22.81 -7.21
C LEU A 509 4.49 21.76 -8.16
N ASP A 510 4.22 20.57 -7.62
CA ASP A 510 3.31 19.61 -8.23
C ASP A 510 1.88 20.15 -8.10
N LEU A 511 1.17 20.32 -9.23
CA LEU A 511 -0.25 20.75 -9.20
C LEU A 511 -1.15 19.77 -8.45
N PHE A 512 -0.78 18.49 -8.35
CA PHE A 512 -1.44 17.49 -7.50
C PHE A 512 -1.33 17.75 -5.99
N LYS A 513 -0.52 18.74 -5.54
CA LYS A 513 -0.33 19.10 -4.12
C LYS A 513 -0.92 20.47 -3.74
N TRP A 514 -1.53 21.20 -4.68
CA TRP A 514 -2.03 22.56 -4.42
C TRP A 514 -3.21 22.65 -3.43
N SER A 515 -3.92 21.55 -3.16
CA SER A 515 -4.97 21.52 -2.13
C SER A 515 -4.44 21.72 -0.70
N LEU A 516 -3.14 21.49 -0.43
CA LEU A 516 -2.52 21.88 0.84
C LEU A 516 -2.37 23.40 1.02
N PHE A 517 -2.33 24.16 -0.09
CA PHE A 517 -2.12 25.61 -0.05
C PHE A 517 -3.39 26.41 0.29
N HIS A 518 -4.57 25.78 0.30
CA HIS A 518 -5.83 26.45 0.66
C HIS A 518 -5.91 26.93 2.13
N ARG A 519 -5.11 26.38 3.07
CA ARG A 519 -5.16 26.79 4.49
C ARG A 519 -4.36 28.04 4.85
N TYR A 520 -3.49 28.51 3.96
CA TYR A 520 -2.80 29.78 4.13
C TYR A 520 -2.90 30.54 2.83
N SER A 521 -3.65 31.65 2.82
CA SER A 521 -3.57 32.61 1.72
C SER A 521 -2.10 32.87 1.41
N ILE A 522 -1.72 32.93 0.13
CA ILE A 522 -0.31 33.10 -0.24
C ILE A 522 0.22 34.44 0.29
N LYS A 523 -0.65 35.45 0.48
CA LYS A 523 -0.38 36.65 1.27
C LYS A 523 0.10 36.34 2.70
N PHE A 524 -0.47 35.36 3.40
CA PHE A 524 -0.11 34.98 4.78
C PHE A 524 1.28 34.33 4.86
N GLN A 525 1.65 33.47 3.89
CA GLN A 525 3.02 32.94 3.83
C GLN A 525 4.04 34.02 3.44
N ILE A 526 3.68 34.94 2.55
CA ILE A 526 4.50 36.12 2.21
C ILE A 526 4.65 37.07 3.41
N LEU A 527 3.59 37.31 4.19
CA LEU A 527 3.60 38.08 5.44
C LEU A 527 4.49 37.44 6.51
N CYS A 528 4.43 36.12 6.69
CA CYS A 528 5.34 35.40 7.59
C CYS A 528 6.80 35.51 7.11
N ALA A 529 7.06 35.32 5.82
CA ALA A 529 8.40 35.51 5.24
C ALA A 529 8.91 36.95 5.41
N SER A 530 8.04 37.95 5.38
CA SER A 530 8.42 39.35 5.60
C SER A 530 8.55 39.76 7.08
N LYS A 531 7.91 39.06 8.02
CA LYS A 531 7.96 39.39 9.47
C LYS A 531 9.03 38.62 10.26
N VAL A 532 9.42 37.41 9.83
CA VAL A 532 10.20 36.49 10.68
C VAL A 532 11.71 36.52 10.44
N LEU A 533 12.19 36.88 9.23
CA LEU A 533 13.60 36.71 8.87
C LEU A 533 14.23 37.95 8.24
N ASN A 534 15.08 38.62 9.02
CA ASN A 534 16.17 39.47 8.52
C ASN A 534 17.36 38.57 8.15
N LEU A 535 17.12 37.59 7.27
CA LEU A 535 17.99 36.44 7.04
C LEU A 535 17.85 35.98 5.58
N ASN A 536 18.98 35.85 4.89
CA ASN A 536 19.01 35.45 3.49
C ASN A 536 18.39 34.06 3.29
N LEU A 537 17.48 33.93 2.32
CA LEU A 537 17.00 32.62 1.87
C LEU A 537 18.17 31.83 1.27
N ILE A 538 18.26 30.54 1.64
CA ILE A 538 19.35 29.67 1.20
C ILE A 538 19.18 29.34 -0.29
N LEU A 539 20.13 29.80 -1.09
CA LEU A 539 20.37 29.35 -2.46
C LEU A 539 20.75 27.86 -2.48
N MET A 540 20.32 27.13 -3.51
CA MET A 540 21.00 25.89 -3.88
C MET A 540 22.44 26.22 -4.35
N PRO A 541 23.41 25.31 -4.16
CA PRO A 541 24.82 25.71 -4.08
C PRO A 541 25.43 26.08 -5.44
N GLY A 542 25.70 27.37 -5.62
CA GLY A 542 26.68 27.88 -6.58
C GLY A 542 27.88 28.46 -5.82
N LYS A 543 29.09 27.98 -6.11
CA LYS A 543 30.33 28.50 -5.49
C LYS A 543 30.54 29.98 -5.85
N ILE A 544 30.60 30.85 -4.86
CA ILE A 544 31.38 32.09 -4.89
C ILE A 544 32.02 32.26 -3.49
N GLU A 545 33.33 32.48 -3.45
CA GLU A 545 34.08 32.82 -2.24
C GLU A 545 33.96 34.32 -1.96
N ASP A 546 33.72 34.73 -0.71
CA ASP A 546 34.55 35.77 -0.08
C ASP A 546 34.42 35.72 1.46
N ASP A 547 35.47 36.18 2.13
CA ASP A 547 35.65 36.25 3.58
C ASP A 547 35.05 37.56 4.14
N ARG A 548 34.45 37.51 5.35
CA ARG A 548 34.73 38.44 6.49
C ARG A 548 33.68 38.43 7.63
N LEU A 549 34.23 38.70 8.82
CA LEU A 549 33.61 39.25 10.05
C LEU A 549 32.89 38.30 11.03
N ARG A 550 33.58 38.06 12.15
CA ARG A 550 33.12 37.48 13.42
C ARG A 550 32.53 38.56 14.36
N LYS A 551 31.52 38.24 15.17
CA LYS A 551 31.56 38.11 16.66
C LYS A 551 30.17 38.21 17.31
N PRO A 552 29.91 37.53 18.45
CA PRO A 552 28.68 37.65 19.23
C PRO A 552 28.80 38.66 20.37
N TYR A 553 27.66 39.08 20.94
CA TYR A 553 27.60 39.88 22.17
C TYR A 553 26.69 39.23 23.23
N LYS A 554 27.12 39.26 24.49
CA LYS A 554 26.34 38.87 25.68
C LYS A 554 25.87 40.14 26.41
N SER A 555 24.76 40.05 27.14
CA SER A 555 24.51 40.90 28.30
C SER A 555 23.52 40.26 29.26
N ASN A 556 23.88 40.19 30.55
CA ASN A 556 23.00 39.89 31.68
C ASN A 556 22.42 41.21 32.23
N ALA A 557 21.28 41.16 32.94
CA ALA A 557 20.89 42.24 33.86
C ALA A 557 20.00 41.76 35.04
N THR A 558 20.24 42.37 36.19
CA THR A 558 19.69 42.12 37.54
C THR A 558 19.50 43.48 38.24
N VAL A 559 18.63 43.72 39.23
CA VAL A 559 17.70 42.86 40.02
C VAL A 559 16.55 43.76 40.56
N SER A 560 15.71 43.27 41.48
CA SER A 560 14.78 44.01 42.38
C SER A 560 13.39 44.39 41.83
N GLY A 561 12.32 44.46 42.64
CA GLY A 561 12.17 44.01 44.03
C GLY A 561 11.28 44.94 44.90
N SER A 562 10.09 44.48 45.28
CA SER A 562 9.30 45.03 46.41
C SER A 562 8.20 44.05 46.83
N SER A 563 7.99 43.90 48.14
CA SER A 563 7.08 42.93 48.76
C SER A 563 5.81 43.56 49.37
N ASN A 564 4.98 42.71 50.00
CA ASN A 564 3.87 42.99 50.92
C ASN A 564 2.48 43.11 50.25
N ASN A 565 1.37 42.65 50.86
CA ASN A 565 1.13 41.61 51.89
C ASN A 565 -0.40 41.47 52.04
N ILE A 566 -0.98 40.26 51.92
CA ILE A 566 -2.15 39.85 52.73
C ILE A 566 -1.97 38.35 53.05
N ASN A 567 -2.13 37.99 54.32
CA ASN A 567 -2.07 36.62 54.80
C ASN A 567 -3.44 35.95 54.66
N GLU A 568 -3.47 34.63 54.42
CA GLU A 568 -3.96 33.73 55.48
C GLU A 568 -3.37 32.32 55.33
N ILE A 569 -3.24 31.64 56.46
CA ILE A 569 -2.47 30.40 56.64
C ILE A 569 -3.41 29.35 57.23
N LEU A 570 -3.36 28.11 56.74
CA LEU A 570 -3.29 26.92 57.60
C LEU A 570 -3.03 25.63 56.80
N THR A 571 -1.76 25.22 56.82
CA THR A 571 -1.32 23.84 56.61
C THR A 571 -1.80 22.93 57.73
N ILE A 572 -2.23 21.71 57.42
CA ILE A 572 -1.94 20.54 58.28
C ILE A 572 -1.41 19.39 57.41
N SER A 573 -0.33 18.78 57.88
CA SER A 573 0.39 17.66 57.28
C SER A 573 0.19 16.36 58.07
N SER A 574 0.57 15.22 57.48
CA SER A 574 0.94 13.95 58.15
C SER A 574 -0.22 13.15 58.80
N PHE A 575 -0.18 11.82 58.96
CA PHE A 575 0.77 10.76 58.56
C PHE A 575 0.01 9.39 58.58
N THR A 576 0.60 8.30 58.05
CA THR A 576 0.34 6.85 58.36
C THR A 576 -1.03 6.40 58.92
N GLY A 577 -1.77 5.43 58.37
CA GLY A 577 -1.35 4.16 57.76
C GLY A 577 -1.29 3.02 58.79
N VAL A 578 -2.28 2.10 58.81
CA VAL A 578 -2.21 0.64 59.13
C VAL A 578 -3.62 0.00 59.06
N SER A 579 -3.62 -1.31 58.80
CA SER A 579 -4.70 -2.19 58.33
C SER A 579 -5.88 -2.54 59.27
N ALA A 580 -6.99 -2.92 58.62
CA ALA A 580 -7.92 -4.02 58.93
C ALA A 580 -8.75 -4.06 60.24
N VAL A 581 -10.05 -4.36 60.11
CA VAL A 581 -10.74 -5.56 60.65
C VAL A 581 -12.18 -5.62 60.08
N ASN A 582 -12.78 -6.81 60.10
CA ASN A 582 -14.03 -7.16 59.43
C ASN A 582 -15.25 -7.21 60.39
N ALA A 583 -16.44 -7.23 59.78
CA ALA A 583 -17.68 -7.89 60.23
C ALA A 583 -18.64 -7.22 61.27
N ASN A 584 -19.86 -7.03 60.76
CA ASN A 584 -21.19 -7.38 61.31
C ASN A 584 -21.99 -6.44 62.24
N GLU A 585 -23.25 -6.24 61.78
CA GLU A 585 -24.50 -6.08 62.55
C GLU A 585 -24.66 -4.79 63.40
N SER A 586 -25.85 -4.17 63.51
CA SER A 586 -27.20 -4.56 63.06
C SER A 586 -28.13 -3.36 62.78
N LEU A 587 -29.10 -3.62 61.89
CA LEU A 587 -30.51 -3.18 61.85
C LEU A 587 -30.99 -1.76 62.25
N GLU A 588 -31.92 -1.32 61.40
CA GLU A 588 -33.13 -0.50 61.65
C GLU A 588 -33.11 1.01 61.40
N GLN A 589 -33.57 1.38 60.20
CA GLN A 589 -34.55 2.48 60.07
C GLN A 589 -35.54 2.21 58.92
N GLU A 590 -36.82 2.54 59.17
CA GLU A 590 -37.94 2.05 58.38
C GLU A 590 -38.16 2.76 57.03
N ASN A 591 -38.43 1.92 56.04
CA ASN A 591 -39.28 2.15 54.87
C ASN A 591 -40.02 3.50 54.79
N LYS A 592 -39.56 4.37 53.89
CA LYS A 592 -40.48 5.01 52.93
C LYS A 592 -40.32 4.32 51.58
N ASN A 593 -41.28 3.44 51.26
CA ASN A 593 -41.39 2.81 49.95
C ASN A 593 -41.63 3.86 48.86
N ILE A 594 -40.56 4.27 48.19
CA ILE A 594 -40.62 4.49 46.74
C ILE A 594 -40.03 3.22 46.15
N THR A 595 -40.87 2.38 45.56
CA THR A 595 -40.41 1.27 44.74
C THR A 595 -39.77 1.83 43.48
N GLU A 596 -38.47 2.11 43.53
CA GLU A 596 -37.68 2.34 42.32
C GLU A 596 -37.75 1.06 41.47
N ILE A 597 -38.60 1.10 40.45
CA ILE A 597 -38.69 0.03 39.46
C ILE A 597 -37.35 0.04 38.71
N ALA A 598 -36.47 -0.90 39.05
CA ALA A 598 -35.17 -1.03 38.40
C ALA A 598 -35.37 -1.16 36.89
N LEU A 599 -34.81 -0.22 36.13
CA LEU A 599 -34.94 -0.18 34.68
C LEU A 599 -34.48 -1.51 34.07
N PRO A 600 -35.22 -2.07 33.09
CA PRO A 600 -34.85 -3.33 32.46
C PRO A 600 -33.49 -3.20 31.78
N VAL A 601 -32.72 -4.29 31.73
CA VAL A 601 -31.46 -4.30 30.99
C VAL A 601 -31.75 -4.12 29.50
N CYS A 602 -31.06 -3.18 28.84
CA CYS A 602 -31.22 -2.93 27.41
C CYS A 602 -31.00 -4.23 26.61
N GLN A 603 -31.89 -4.48 25.64
CA GLN A 603 -31.68 -5.52 24.65
C GLN A 603 -30.77 -5.01 23.53
N ASP A 604 -29.95 -5.90 22.97
CA ASP A 604 -29.07 -5.58 21.86
C ASP A 604 -29.94 -5.23 20.62
N PRO A 605 -29.59 -4.19 19.85
CA PRO A 605 -30.43 -3.74 18.74
C PRO A 605 -30.50 -4.79 17.63
N VAL A 606 -31.72 -5.18 17.26
CA VAL A 606 -31.97 -6.06 16.11
C VAL A 606 -32.07 -5.21 14.84
N TYR A 607 -31.08 -5.32 13.97
CA TYR A 607 -31.05 -4.66 12.66
C TYR A 607 -31.30 -5.66 11.53
N GLU A 608 -31.99 -5.21 10.48
CA GLU A 608 -32.22 -5.98 9.25
C GLU A 608 -30.90 -6.29 8.49
N GLU A 609 -30.94 -7.28 7.59
CA GLU A 609 -29.78 -7.69 6.79
C GLU A 609 -29.20 -6.61 5.86
N SER A 610 -29.94 -5.51 5.65
CA SER A 610 -29.50 -4.32 4.92
C SER A 610 -29.84 -3.05 5.71
N SER A 611 -29.15 -2.80 6.82
CA SER A 611 -29.27 -1.56 7.60
C SER A 611 -28.08 -0.61 7.36
N PRO A 612 -27.98 0.06 6.19
CA PRO A 612 -26.90 1.00 5.92
C PRO A 612 -26.97 2.21 6.85
N PHE A 613 -25.81 2.72 7.23
CA PHE A 613 -25.66 4.05 7.81
C PHE A 613 -25.09 4.97 6.73
N VAL A 614 -25.77 6.09 6.47
CA VAL A 614 -25.34 7.08 5.48
C VAL A 614 -24.82 8.30 6.24
N PRO A 615 -23.48 8.44 6.43
CA PRO A 615 -22.93 9.58 7.15
C PRO A 615 -23.13 10.87 6.36
N ASN A 616 -23.58 11.92 7.05
CA ASN A 616 -23.62 13.26 6.50
C ASN A 616 -22.21 13.87 6.58
N ILE A 617 -21.61 14.22 5.44
CA ILE A 617 -20.24 14.77 5.34
C ILE A 617 -20.21 16.28 5.03
N THR A 618 -21.33 17.01 5.10
CA THR A 618 -21.31 18.48 4.96
C THR A 618 -20.50 19.12 6.08
N LEU A 619 -19.74 20.18 5.79
CA LEU A 619 -18.99 20.87 6.83
C LEU A 619 -19.89 21.86 7.58
N GLU A 620 -20.00 21.69 8.89
CA GLU A 620 -20.68 22.61 9.82
C GLU A 620 -19.72 23.00 10.94
N SER A 621 -19.96 24.17 11.58
CA SER A 621 -19.18 24.61 12.74
C SER A 621 -19.54 23.76 13.97
N LEU A 622 -18.57 23.64 14.87
CA LEU A 622 -18.73 22.83 16.08
C LEU A 622 -19.87 23.36 16.97
N ASP A 623 -20.04 24.68 17.06
CA ASP A 623 -21.09 25.34 17.83
C ASP A 623 -22.50 24.93 17.36
N VAL A 624 -22.69 24.71 16.06
CA VAL A 624 -23.98 24.27 15.48
C VAL A 624 -24.24 22.80 15.84
N VAL A 625 -23.22 21.95 15.77
CA VAL A 625 -23.31 20.53 16.17
C VAL A 625 -23.59 20.41 17.67
N GLU A 626 -22.96 21.24 18.50
CA GLU A 626 -23.20 21.32 19.94
C GLU A 626 -24.60 21.84 20.28
N ALA A 627 -25.10 22.86 19.58
CA ALA A 627 -26.47 23.35 19.77
C ALA A 627 -27.54 22.33 19.38
N GLN A 628 -27.29 21.50 18.37
CA GLN A 628 -28.21 20.45 17.92
C GLN A 628 -28.19 19.20 18.82
N LEU A 629 -27.01 18.73 19.23
CA LEU A 629 -26.86 17.44 19.92
C LEU A 629 -26.66 17.57 21.44
N GLY A 630 -26.13 18.70 21.93
CA GLY A 630 -25.89 18.95 23.35
C GLY A 630 -27.12 18.72 24.24
N PRO A 631 -28.35 19.15 23.87
CA PRO A 631 -29.55 18.88 24.67
C PRO A 631 -29.94 17.40 24.80
N LEU A 632 -29.38 16.52 23.98
CA LEU A 632 -29.59 15.07 24.02
C LEU A 632 -28.50 14.33 24.82
N LEU A 633 -27.47 15.05 25.27
CA LEU A 633 -26.26 14.52 25.89
C LEU A 633 -26.09 15.07 27.32
N GLU A 634 -25.35 14.31 28.11
CA GLU A 634 -24.76 14.79 29.37
C GLU A 634 -23.43 15.50 29.08
N SER A 635 -23.04 16.42 29.96
CA SER A 635 -21.80 17.19 29.85
C SER A 635 -20.57 16.29 29.62
N GLY A 636 -19.71 16.68 28.68
CA GLY A 636 -18.60 15.87 28.19
C GLY A 636 -18.97 14.92 27.05
N GLY A 637 -20.14 15.09 26.41
CA GLY A 637 -20.57 14.19 25.34
C GLY A 637 -20.91 12.79 25.81
N ALA A 638 -21.39 12.67 27.05
CA ALA A 638 -21.85 11.41 27.60
C ALA A 638 -23.30 11.13 27.18
N PHE A 639 -23.63 9.85 27.01
CA PHE A 639 -24.98 9.41 26.76
C PHE A 639 -25.28 8.15 27.58
N LYS A 640 -26.48 8.11 28.15
CA LYS A 640 -27.05 6.96 28.83
C LYS A 640 -28.51 6.78 28.38
N PRO A 641 -28.95 5.57 27.98
CA PRO A 641 -30.35 5.30 27.68
C PRO A 641 -31.24 5.60 28.90
N LYS A 642 -32.41 6.23 28.67
CA LYS A 642 -33.35 6.60 29.74
C LYS A 642 -34.30 5.46 30.13
N ASP A 643 -34.66 4.61 29.16
CA ASP A 643 -35.71 3.61 29.31
C ASP A 643 -35.19 2.22 29.74
N CYS A 644 -33.86 2.03 29.74
CA CYS A 644 -33.21 0.76 30.06
C CYS A 644 -31.79 0.97 30.61
N ASN A 645 -31.28 0.00 31.39
CA ASN A 645 -29.90 0.03 31.86
C ASN A 645 -28.97 -0.63 30.83
N ALA A 646 -27.96 0.09 30.36
CA ALA A 646 -27.08 -0.39 29.30
C ALA A 646 -26.21 -1.58 29.74
N ARG A 647 -26.00 -2.55 28.83
CA ARG A 647 -25.09 -3.69 29.05
C ARG A 647 -23.60 -3.36 28.92
N HIS A 648 -23.29 -2.25 28.26
CA HIS A 648 -21.96 -1.90 27.83
C HIS A 648 -21.66 -0.44 28.15
N HIS A 649 -20.61 -0.22 28.93
CA HIS A 649 -20.04 1.10 29.20
C HIS A 649 -18.80 1.28 28.32
N VAL A 650 -18.86 2.25 27.41
CA VAL A 650 -17.92 2.39 26.30
C VAL A 650 -17.23 3.75 26.29
N ALA A 651 -15.92 3.77 26.54
CA ALA A 651 -15.08 4.95 26.32
C ALA A 651 -14.61 4.99 24.86
N ILE A 652 -14.90 6.08 24.14
CA ILE A 652 -14.44 6.27 22.77
C ILE A 652 -13.27 7.26 22.80
N VAL A 653 -12.07 6.76 22.54
CA VAL A 653 -10.81 7.50 22.62
C VAL A 653 -10.35 7.89 21.22
N VAL A 654 -10.31 9.19 20.96
CA VAL A 654 -9.94 9.78 19.68
C VAL A 654 -8.62 10.57 19.83
N PRO A 655 -7.49 10.08 19.30
CA PRO A 655 -6.26 10.85 19.25
C PRO A 655 -6.39 11.97 18.21
N PHE A 656 -6.03 13.20 18.58
CA PHE A 656 -6.36 14.39 17.81
C PHE A 656 -5.20 15.37 17.65
N ARG A 657 -5.19 16.08 16.52
CA ARG A 657 -4.36 17.25 16.23
C ARG A 657 -4.86 17.94 14.96
N ASP A 658 -5.10 19.25 14.98
CA ASP A 658 -5.32 20.11 13.79
C ASP A 658 -6.47 19.70 12.82
N ARG A 659 -7.37 18.81 13.26
CA ARG A 659 -8.42 18.16 12.47
C ARG A 659 -9.85 18.64 12.81
N TYR A 660 -10.01 19.90 13.23
CA TYR A 660 -11.27 20.47 13.70
C TYR A 660 -12.47 20.26 12.75
N ALA A 661 -12.26 20.37 11.43
CA ALA A 661 -13.28 20.11 10.41
C ALA A 661 -13.70 18.62 10.30
N HIS A 662 -12.81 17.69 10.66
CA HIS A 662 -13.16 16.28 10.77
C HIS A 662 -13.87 15.99 12.09
N LEU A 663 -13.50 16.67 13.18
CA LEU A 663 -14.15 16.53 14.48
C LEU A 663 -15.65 16.92 14.44
N SER A 664 -16.01 18.04 13.79
CA SER A 664 -17.44 18.42 13.70
C SER A 664 -18.26 17.40 12.88
N ILE A 665 -17.72 16.91 11.76
CA ILE A 665 -18.33 15.83 10.97
C ILE A 665 -18.40 14.53 11.79
N PHE A 666 -17.35 14.19 12.54
CA PHE A 666 -17.28 12.99 13.38
C PHE A 666 -18.38 12.99 14.44
N LEU A 667 -18.45 14.02 15.29
CA LEU A 667 -19.42 14.11 16.38
C LEU A 667 -20.86 14.07 15.85
N ARG A 668 -21.16 14.83 14.79
CA ARG A 668 -22.50 14.89 14.20
C ARG A 668 -23.01 13.53 13.70
N ASN A 669 -22.12 12.66 13.22
CA ASN A 669 -22.48 11.32 12.77
C ASN A 669 -22.45 10.28 13.89
N MET A 670 -21.43 10.34 14.74
CA MET A 670 -21.18 9.30 15.74
C MET A 670 -22.20 9.35 16.87
N HIS A 671 -22.66 10.52 17.35
CA HIS A 671 -23.67 10.54 18.41
C HIS A 671 -24.98 9.85 18.01
N PRO A 672 -25.66 10.21 16.89
CA PRO A 672 -26.87 9.50 16.47
C PRO A 672 -26.65 8.01 16.16
N PHE A 673 -25.44 7.65 15.70
CA PHE A 673 -25.08 6.26 15.42
C PHE A 673 -24.94 5.43 16.71
N LEU A 674 -24.28 5.97 17.74
CA LEU A 674 -24.04 5.30 19.03
C LEU A 674 -25.28 5.26 19.92
N MET A 675 -26.08 6.34 19.94
CA MET A 675 -27.34 6.40 20.68
C MET A 675 -28.29 5.26 20.27
N LYS A 676 -28.37 4.96 18.96
CA LYS A 676 -29.17 3.86 18.40
C LYS A 676 -28.74 2.46 18.83
N GLN A 677 -27.58 2.31 19.48
CA GLN A 677 -27.07 1.03 19.97
C GLN A 677 -27.42 0.75 21.44
N ASN A 678 -28.11 1.66 22.13
CA ASN A 678 -28.50 1.54 23.55
C ASN A 678 -27.32 1.24 24.50
N ILE A 679 -26.14 1.79 24.18
CA ILE A 679 -24.92 1.71 25.00
C ILE A 679 -24.76 2.98 25.83
N THR A 680 -24.14 2.87 27.01
CA THR A 680 -23.66 4.04 27.75
C THR A 680 -22.27 4.40 27.23
N TYR A 681 -22.05 5.62 26.76
CA TYR A 681 -20.75 6.01 26.20
C TYR A 681 -20.36 7.44 26.54
N ARG A 682 -19.07 7.75 26.35
CA ARG A 682 -18.52 9.12 26.34
C ARG A 682 -17.40 9.22 25.30
N ILE A 683 -17.31 10.37 24.64
CA ILE A 683 -16.27 10.67 23.62
C ILE A 683 -15.15 11.50 24.25
N PHE A 684 -13.92 11.00 24.16
CA PHE A 684 -12.70 11.60 24.69
C PHE A 684 -11.79 12.02 23.53
N ILE A 685 -11.59 13.33 23.35
CA ILE A 685 -10.70 13.92 22.36
C ILE A 685 -9.36 14.25 23.04
N ILE A 686 -8.28 13.60 22.62
CA ILE A 686 -6.95 13.73 23.24
C ILE A 686 -6.02 14.46 22.27
N GLU A 687 -5.77 15.75 22.50
CA GLU A 687 -4.99 16.60 21.61
C GLU A 687 -3.53 16.76 22.05
N GLN A 688 -2.57 16.53 21.15
CA GLN A 688 -1.14 16.66 21.45
C GLN A 688 -0.60 18.07 21.17
N THR A 689 -0.36 18.85 22.23
CA THR A 689 -0.05 20.30 22.15
C THR A 689 1.43 20.65 21.94
N ASN A 690 2.36 19.76 22.25
CA ASN A 690 3.79 20.08 22.43
C ASN A 690 4.62 20.36 21.15
N GLY A 691 3.99 20.57 19.99
CA GLY A 691 4.66 20.87 18.71
C GLY A 691 5.53 19.76 18.11
N GLN A 692 5.79 18.67 18.83
CA GLN A 692 6.56 17.51 18.37
C GLN A 692 5.77 16.70 17.34
N SER A 693 6.41 15.74 16.66
CA SER A 693 5.72 14.79 15.77
C SER A 693 4.55 14.10 16.46
N PHE A 694 3.48 13.83 15.70
CA PHE A 694 2.24 13.27 16.23
C PHE A 694 2.46 11.83 16.69
N ASN A 695 2.00 11.48 17.90
CA ASN A 695 2.15 10.15 18.49
C ASN A 695 0.79 9.57 18.84
N ARG A 696 0.10 9.06 17.80
CA ARG A 696 -1.25 8.49 17.84
C ARG A 696 -1.41 7.45 18.97
N ALA A 697 -0.44 6.56 19.10
CA ALA A 697 -0.42 5.48 20.09
C ALA A 697 -0.33 5.98 21.53
N ALA A 698 0.58 6.93 21.83
CA ALA A 698 0.69 7.49 23.18
C ALA A 698 -0.60 8.25 23.58
N LEU A 699 -1.25 8.94 22.66
CA LEU A 699 -2.52 9.63 22.94
C LEU A 699 -3.66 8.66 23.25
N MET A 700 -3.69 7.48 22.63
CA MET A 700 -4.64 6.41 22.97
C MET A 700 -4.40 5.87 24.40
N ASN A 701 -3.15 5.71 24.82
CA ASN A 701 -2.80 5.37 26.21
C ASN A 701 -3.25 6.45 27.20
N ILE A 702 -3.03 7.74 26.89
CA ILE A 702 -3.49 8.87 27.71
C ILE A 702 -5.01 8.85 27.84
N GLY A 703 -5.74 8.71 26.72
CA GLY A 703 -7.20 8.67 26.74
C GLY A 703 -7.76 7.50 27.55
N PHE A 704 -7.12 6.33 27.51
CA PHE A 704 -7.45 5.22 28.41
C PHE A 704 -7.28 5.61 29.89
N LEU A 705 -6.12 6.18 30.25
CA LEU A 705 -5.80 6.56 31.62
C LEU A 705 -6.72 7.67 32.16
N GLU A 706 -7.02 8.70 31.36
CA GLU A 706 -7.94 9.78 31.77
C GLU A 706 -9.39 9.31 31.85
N ALA A 707 -9.86 8.52 30.89
CA ALA A 707 -11.23 7.97 30.93
C ALA A 707 -11.47 7.08 32.15
N MET A 708 -10.49 6.26 32.53
CA MET A 708 -10.52 5.41 33.73
C MET A 708 -10.60 6.19 35.06
N LYS A 709 -10.23 7.48 35.09
CA LYS A 709 -10.41 8.33 36.28
C LYS A 709 -11.86 8.77 36.49
N LEU A 710 -12.65 8.87 35.41
CA LEU A 710 -14.04 9.33 35.47
C LEU A 710 -15.02 8.19 35.74
N TYR A 711 -14.79 7.01 35.16
CA TYR A 711 -15.72 5.90 35.23
C TYR A 711 -14.99 4.55 35.02
N PRO A 712 -15.41 3.46 35.67
CA PRO A 712 -14.86 2.12 35.44
C PRO A 712 -15.38 1.52 34.13
N TRP A 713 -14.95 2.05 32.98
CA TRP A 713 -15.38 1.59 31.65
C TRP A 713 -15.01 0.13 31.39
N ASP A 714 -15.95 -0.63 30.83
CA ASP A 714 -15.74 -2.04 30.45
C ASP A 714 -15.00 -2.17 29.11
N CYS A 715 -15.29 -1.25 28.19
CA CYS A 715 -14.90 -1.31 26.79
C CYS A 715 -14.29 0.01 26.32
N PHE A 716 -13.22 -0.11 25.54
CA PHE A 716 -12.52 1.01 24.90
C PHE A 716 -12.56 0.86 23.39
N ILE A 717 -13.05 1.89 22.71
CA ILE A 717 -12.99 2.03 21.25
C ILE A 717 -11.92 3.05 20.92
N PHE A 718 -10.82 2.62 20.33
CA PHE A 718 -9.76 3.49 19.83
C PHE A 718 -10.08 3.85 18.39
N HIS A 719 -10.25 5.15 18.11
CA HIS A 719 -10.95 5.60 16.91
C HIS A 719 -10.26 6.78 16.23
N ASP A 720 -9.93 6.66 14.95
CA ASP A 720 -9.44 7.79 14.16
C ASP A 720 -10.58 8.75 13.80
N VAL A 721 -10.36 10.06 13.97
CA VAL A 721 -11.39 11.11 13.79
C VAL A 721 -11.92 11.22 12.36
N ASP A 722 -11.21 10.64 11.38
CA ASP A 722 -11.55 10.67 9.97
C ASP A 722 -12.25 9.40 9.45
N LEU A 723 -12.52 8.42 10.31
CA LEU A 723 -13.28 7.23 9.91
C LEU A 723 -14.75 7.36 10.34
N LEU A 724 -15.68 6.97 9.46
CA LEU A 724 -17.11 6.86 9.78
C LEU A 724 -17.65 5.51 9.31
N PRO A 725 -18.43 4.78 10.12
CA PRO A 725 -19.04 3.51 9.71
C PRO A 725 -20.06 3.73 8.59
N LEU A 726 -20.45 2.65 7.89
CA LEU A 726 -21.45 2.66 6.82
C LEU A 726 -22.60 1.64 7.01
N ASP A 727 -22.65 0.94 8.14
CA ASP A 727 -23.68 -0.06 8.46
C ASP A 727 -23.97 -0.06 9.96
N ASN A 728 -25.25 -0.03 10.34
CA ASN A 728 -25.66 0.04 11.76
C ASN A 728 -25.35 -1.25 12.54
N ARG A 729 -25.15 -2.39 11.85
CA ARG A 729 -24.80 -3.68 12.48
C ARG A 729 -23.37 -3.75 13.02
N ASN A 730 -22.55 -2.75 12.71
CA ASN A 730 -21.20 -2.65 13.25
C ASN A 730 -21.27 -2.09 14.68
N LEU A 731 -21.49 -2.98 15.66
CA LEU A 731 -21.71 -2.59 17.06
C LEU A 731 -20.40 -2.12 17.72
N TYR A 732 -20.45 -0.96 18.38
CA TYR A 732 -19.34 -0.32 19.10
C TYR A 732 -19.25 -0.87 20.53
N THR A 733 -19.14 -2.20 20.59
CA THR A 733 -19.04 -2.99 21.81
C THR A 733 -17.88 -3.97 21.69
N CYS A 734 -17.28 -4.30 22.83
CA CYS A 734 -16.13 -5.18 22.91
C CYS A 734 -16.59 -6.64 23.03
N PRO A 735 -16.24 -7.53 22.09
CA PRO A 735 -16.50 -8.96 22.25
C PRO A 735 -15.39 -9.61 23.11
N ARG A 736 -15.47 -10.93 23.30
CA ARG A 736 -14.48 -11.75 24.06
C ARG A 736 -13.03 -11.71 23.56
N GLN A 737 -12.74 -10.98 22.48
CA GLN A 737 -11.43 -10.88 21.85
C GLN A 737 -11.26 -9.47 21.27
N PRO A 738 -10.05 -8.91 21.17
CA PRO A 738 -9.80 -7.62 20.53
C PRO A 738 -10.39 -7.57 19.12
N ARG A 739 -11.25 -6.59 18.82
CA ARG A 739 -11.94 -6.48 17.53
C ARG A 739 -11.35 -5.36 16.69
N HIS A 740 -10.93 -5.67 15.47
CA HIS A 740 -10.68 -4.66 14.43
C HIS A 740 -12.00 -4.34 13.73
N MET A 741 -12.44 -3.09 13.83
CA MET A 741 -13.75 -2.65 13.34
C MET A 741 -13.69 -2.15 11.91
N SER A 742 -12.65 -1.38 11.54
CA SER A 742 -12.47 -0.82 10.19
C SER A 742 -11.92 -1.82 9.16
N VAL A 743 -12.58 -2.96 8.99
CA VAL A 743 -12.14 -4.06 8.10
C VAL A 743 -12.10 -3.64 6.63
N ALA A 744 -13.05 -2.82 6.19
CA ALA A 744 -13.24 -2.43 4.81
C ALA A 744 -13.42 -0.90 4.68
N VAL A 745 -12.32 -0.18 4.46
CA VAL A 745 -12.33 1.27 4.24
C VAL A 745 -12.37 1.58 2.74
N ASP A 746 -13.11 2.61 2.34
CA ASP A 746 -13.26 3.06 0.95
C ASP A 746 -11.92 3.41 0.28
N GLU A 747 -11.00 4.08 0.99
CA GLU A 747 -9.62 4.39 0.56
C GLU A 747 -8.82 3.14 0.18
N PHE A 748 -9.17 1.98 0.74
CA PHE A 748 -8.59 0.67 0.39
C PHE A 748 -9.50 -0.17 -0.53
N ASN A 749 -10.43 0.48 -1.24
CA ASN A 749 -11.45 -0.14 -2.10
C ASN A 749 -12.29 -1.21 -1.37
N TYR A 750 -12.63 -0.96 -0.10
CA TYR A 750 -13.33 -1.90 0.79
C TYR A 750 -12.65 -3.27 0.95
N ARG A 751 -11.32 -3.33 0.80
CA ARG A 751 -10.51 -4.54 1.01
C ARG A 751 -9.62 -4.37 2.25
N LEU A 752 -9.50 -5.45 3.03
CA LEU A 752 -8.56 -5.50 4.15
C LEU A 752 -7.11 -5.47 3.63
N PRO A 753 -6.28 -4.46 3.97
CA PRO A 753 -4.94 -4.33 3.38
C PRO A 753 -4.02 -5.54 3.64
N TYR A 754 -4.04 -6.07 4.86
CA TYR A 754 -3.32 -7.28 5.26
C TYR A 754 -3.91 -7.87 6.55
N ARG A 755 -3.68 -9.17 6.82
CA ARG A 755 -4.39 -9.90 7.89
C ARG A 755 -4.08 -9.44 9.32
N THR A 756 -2.94 -8.82 9.57
CA THR A 756 -2.50 -8.37 10.90
C THR A 756 -2.92 -6.94 11.26
N ILE A 757 -3.45 -6.15 10.32
CA ILE A 757 -3.82 -4.74 10.56
C ILE A 757 -4.79 -4.59 11.74
N PHE A 758 -4.49 -3.63 12.62
CA PHE A 758 -5.32 -3.28 13.77
C PHE A 758 -5.53 -1.77 13.92
N GLY A 759 -5.12 -0.98 12.91
CA GLY A 759 -5.29 0.47 12.84
C GLY A 759 -6.70 0.91 12.44
N GLY A 760 -6.91 2.22 12.32
CA GLY A 760 -8.22 2.80 12.07
C GLY A 760 -9.08 2.79 13.33
N VAL A 761 -10.04 1.87 13.39
CA VAL A 761 -10.97 1.70 14.51
C VAL A 761 -10.83 0.30 15.10
N SER A 762 -10.56 0.23 16.41
CA SER A 762 -10.45 -1.02 17.15
C SER A 762 -11.15 -0.96 18.51
N ALA A 763 -11.59 -2.13 18.99
CA ALA A 763 -12.31 -2.29 20.26
C ALA A 763 -11.59 -3.31 21.16
N MET A 764 -11.33 -2.94 22.41
CA MET A 764 -10.67 -3.78 23.42
C MET A 764 -11.33 -3.60 24.78
N THR A 765 -11.52 -4.69 25.52
CA THR A 765 -11.93 -4.56 26.93
C THR A 765 -10.78 -3.96 27.74
N ARG A 766 -11.11 -3.38 28.89
CA ARG A 766 -10.13 -2.89 29.86
C ARG A 766 -9.06 -3.93 30.18
N GLU A 767 -9.48 -5.19 30.38
CA GLU A 767 -8.60 -6.31 30.73
C GLU A 767 -7.64 -6.64 29.59
N HIS A 768 -8.11 -6.69 28.35
CA HIS A 768 -7.23 -6.89 27.18
C HIS A 768 -6.21 -5.77 27.05
N PHE A 769 -6.59 -4.51 27.29
CA PHE A 769 -5.71 -3.37 27.11
C PHE A 769 -4.62 -3.28 28.19
N VAL A 770 -4.99 -3.56 29.45
CA VAL A 770 -4.02 -3.68 30.55
C VAL A 770 -3.08 -4.86 30.35
N LEU A 771 -3.60 -6.03 29.94
CA LEU A 771 -2.81 -7.24 29.70
C LEU A 771 -1.67 -7.04 28.68
N VAL A 772 -1.89 -6.23 27.66
CA VAL A 772 -0.87 -5.93 26.63
C VAL A 772 -0.01 -4.70 26.93
N ASN A 773 -0.13 -4.13 28.13
CA ASN A 773 0.51 -2.86 28.53
C ASN A 773 0.17 -1.69 27.58
N GLY A 774 -1.04 -1.67 27.00
CA GLY A 774 -1.47 -0.68 26.01
C GLY A 774 -0.61 -0.61 24.74
N PHE A 775 -0.68 0.52 24.03
CA PHE A 775 0.14 0.79 22.84
C PHE A 775 1.57 1.18 23.20
N SER A 776 2.53 1.05 22.27
CA SER A 776 3.88 1.60 22.45
C SER A 776 3.88 3.13 22.39
N ASN A 777 4.61 3.78 23.30
CA ASN A 777 4.79 5.23 23.29
C ASN A 777 5.92 5.68 22.34
N SER A 778 6.66 4.75 21.73
CA SER A 778 7.84 5.04 20.90
C SER A 778 7.53 5.49 19.46
N PHE A 779 6.27 5.40 19.01
CA PHE A 779 5.88 5.68 17.62
C PHE A 779 5.50 7.15 17.38
N PHE A 780 6.52 7.99 17.24
CA PHE A 780 6.38 9.36 16.76
C PHE A 780 6.33 9.42 15.23
N GLY A 781 5.34 10.10 14.65
CA GLY A 781 5.10 10.18 13.20
C GLY A 781 4.37 8.96 12.63
N TRP A 782 4.04 9.01 11.34
CA TRP A 782 3.08 8.07 10.75
C TRP A 782 3.59 6.63 10.57
N GLY A 783 2.93 5.69 11.25
CA GLY A 783 2.79 4.27 10.86
C GLY A 783 3.54 3.24 11.70
N ALA A 784 3.02 2.00 11.66
CA ALA A 784 3.49 0.76 12.30
C ALA A 784 3.25 0.64 13.82
N GLU A 785 2.56 1.60 14.44
CA GLU A 785 2.11 1.50 15.84
C GLU A 785 0.93 0.53 16.02
N ASP A 786 0.13 0.36 14.97
CA ASP A 786 -0.96 -0.61 14.91
C ASP A 786 -0.47 -2.04 14.63
N ASP A 787 0.58 -2.19 13.82
CA ASP A 787 1.34 -3.43 13.67
C ASP A 787 2.02 -3.85 14.99
N ASP A 788 2.53 -2.91 15.79
CA ASP A 788 3.08 -3.18 17.12
C ASP A 788 2.00 -3.70 18.06
N MET A 789 0.83 -3.05 18.11
CA MET A 789 -0.33 -3.54 18.86
C MET A 789 -0.74 -4.96 18.40
N SER A 790 -0.76 -5.24 17.10
CA SER A 790 -1.03 -6.59 16.56
C SER A 790 -0.04 -7.65 17.07
N ASN A 791 1.23 -7.28 17.26
CA ASN A 791 2.23 -8.16 17.86
C ASN A 791 2.04 -8.31 19.37
N ARG A 792 1.69 -7.24 20.08
CA ARG A 792 1.36 -7.27 21.52
C ARG A 792 0.18 -8.19 21.82
N LEU A 793 -0.93 -8.04 21.08
CA LEU A 793 -2.09 -8.94 21.16
C LEU A 793 -1.68 -10.40 20.99
N ARG A 794 -0.87 -10.70 19.97
CA ARG A 794 -0.39 -12.06 19.71
C ARG A 794 0.51 -12.60 20.83
N SER A 795 1.36 -11.75 21.42
CA SER A 795 2.21 -12.14 22.55
C SER A 795 1.41 -12.48 23.82
N ALA A 796 0.23 -11.87 23.99
CA ALA A 796 -0.74 -12.16 25.04
C ALA A 796 -1.74 -13.28 24.68
N ASN A 797 -1.51 -14.04 23.60
CA ASN A 797 -2.41 -15.08 23.07
C ASN A 797 -3.83 -14.61 22.72
N LEU A 798 -4.00 -13.30 22.43
CA LEU A 798 -5.26 -12.74 21.93
C LEU A 798 -5.28 -12.74 20.39
N PHE A 799 -6.45 -12.96 19.80
CA PHE A 799 -6.65 -12.99 18.34
C PHE A 799 -7.61 -11.91 17.87
N ILE A 800 -7.33 -11.33 16.69
CA ILE A 800 -8.10 -10.21 16.15
C ILE A 800 -9.45 -10.72 15.60
N ALA A 801 -10.52 -10.44 16.33
CA ALA A 801 -11.89 -10.61 15.86
C ALA A 801 -12.25 -9.54 14.81
N ARG A 802 -13.09 -9.88 13.83
CA ARG A 802 -13.56 -8.97 12.78
C ARG A 802 -15.01 -9.26 12.42
N TYR A 803 -15.77 -8.22 12.11
CA TYR A 803 -17.06 -8.39 11.42
C TYR A 803 -16.82 -8.77 9.94
N PRO A 804 -17.80 -9.42 9.29
CA PRO A 804 -17.84 -9.56 7.83
C PRO A 804 -17.67 -8.22 7.07
N ILE A 805 -17.07 -8.28 5.88
CA ILE A 805 -16.70 -7.13 5.03
C ILE A 805 -17.91 -6.27 4.61
N ASN A 806 -19.12 -6.83 4.59
CA ASN A 806 -20.36 -6.09 4.33
C ASN A 806 -20.83 -5.24 5.52
N ILE A 807 -20.49 -5.63 6.75
CA ILE A 807 -20.87 -4.91 7.99
C ILE A 807 -19.78 -3.91 8.40
N ALA A 808 -18.52 -4.32 8.38
CA ALA A 808 -17.38 -3.49 8.78
C ALA A 808 -16.91 -2.51 7.69
N ARG A 809 -17.85 -1.86 7.01
CA ARG A 809 -17.58 -0.83 5.99
C ARG A 809 -17.43 0.54 6.62
N TYR A 810 -16.43 1.28 6.17
CA TYR A 810 -16.14 2.65 6.60
C TYR A 810 -15.83 3.55 5.41
N ILE A 811 -16.17 4.83 5.53
CA ILE A 811 -15.67 5.91 4.68
C ILE A 811 -14.57 6.69 5.43
N MET A 812 -13.53 7.10 4.72
CA MET A 812 -12.44 7.92 5.23
C MET A 812 -12.59 9.38 4.77
N LEU A 813 -12.66 10.31 5.71
CA LEU A 813 -12.66 11.74 5.44
C LEU A 813 -11.31 12.16 4.87
N LYS A 814 -11.32 12.54 3.58
CA LYS A 814 -10.09 12.81 2.81
C LYS A 814 -9.21 13.86 3.48
N HIS A 815 -7.92 13.55 3.56
CA HIS A 815 -6.90 14.43 4.11
C HIS A 815 -5.55 14.23 3.40
N PRO A 816 -4.61 15.19 3.48
CA PRO A 816 -3.23 14.97 3.03
C PRO A 816 -2.58 13.84 3.85
N LYS A 817 -2.02 12.83 3.18
CA LYS A 817 -1.31 11.74 3.83
C LYS A 817 0.03 12.23 4.36
N GLU A 818 0.30 11.98 5.64
CA GLU A 818 1.60 12.30 6.24
C GLU A 818 2.70 11.40 5.68
N LYS A 819 3.94 11.91 5.67
CA LYS A 819 5.10 11.12 5.26
C LYS A 819 5.40 10.09 6.34
N ALA A 820 5.46 8.81 5.94
CA ALA A 820 5.81 7.72 6.85
C ALA A 820 7.13 7.96 7.59
N ASN A 821 7.17 7.64 8.88
CA ASN A 821 8.42 7.69 9.66
C ASN A 821 9.41 6.66 9.06
N PRO A 822 10.62 7.06 8.62
CA PRO A 822 11.62 6.14 8.08
C PRO A 822 12.03 5.05 9.09
N LYS A 823 12.00 5.35 10.39
CA LYS A 823 12.35 4.40 11.47
C LYS A 823 11.21 3.44 11.85
N ARG A 824 10.02 3.52 11.23
CA ARG A 824 8.86 2.70 11.63
C ARG A 824 9.14 1.19 11.71
N TYR A 825 9.94 0.65 10.79
CA TYR A 825 10.30 -0.77 10.77
C TYR A 825 11.35 -1.15 11.82
N GLU A 826 12.20 -0.21 12.22
CA GLU A 826 13.17 -0.38 13.29
C GLU A 826 12.43 -0.39 14.64
N ASN A 827 11.54 0.59 14.83
CA ASN A 827 10.65 0.67 15.98
C ASN A 827 9.78 -0.60 16.13
N LEU A 828 9.19 -1.10 15.05
CA LEU A 828 8.35 -2.31 15.07
C LEU A 828 9.13 -3.59 15.44
N VAL A 829 10.38 -3.74 14.95
CA VAL A 829 11.22 -4.90 15.33
C VAL A 829 11.65 -4.81 16.80
N ASN A 830 12.03 -3.61 17.25
CA ASN A 830 12.42 -3.38 18.63
C ASN A 830 11.22 -3.41 19.61
N GLY A 831 10.01 -3.13 19.15
CA GLY A 831 8.78 -3.05 19.93
C GLY A 831 8.46 -4.36 20.66
N MET A 832 8.65 -5.52 20.02
CA MET A 832 8.42 -6.83 20.66
C MET A 832 9.31 -7.07 21.89
N HIS A 833 10.53 -6.52 21.91
CA HIS A 833 11.42 -6.62 23.07
C HIS A 833 11.11 -5.58 24.16
N LYS A 834 10.33 -4.55 23.82
CA LYS A 834 9.98 -3.42 24.70
C LYS A 834 8.58 -3.52 25.31
N ILE A 835 7.77 -4.53 25.00
CA ILE A 835 6.37 -4.64 25.50
C ILE A 835 6.27 -4.46 27.02
N GLY A 836 7.19 -5.06 27.79
CA GLY A 836 7.22 -4.94 29.25
C GLY A 836 7.73 -3.60 29.80
N THR A 837 8.36 -2.76 28.98
CA THR A 837 9.04 -1.51 29.40
C THR A 837 8.54 -0.25 28.68
N ASP A 838 7.77 -0.39 27.61
CA ASP A 838 7.18 0.68 26.80
C ASP A 838 5.67 0.43 26.64
N GLY A 839 4.86 1.26 27.28
CA GLY A 839 3.41 1.14 27.30
C GLY A 839 2.74 1.98 28.39
N LEU A 840 1.60 1.53 28.89
CA LEU A 840 0.87 2.16 30.01
C LEU A 840 1.74 2.35 31.25
N ASN A 841 2.64 1.41 31.54
CA ASN A 841 3.52 1.46 32.71
C ASN A 841 4.64 2.50 32.65
N SER A 842 4.86 3.14 31.51
CA SER A 842 6.04 3.98 31.25
C SER A 842 5.71 5.29 30.53
N ILE A 843 4.45 5.51 30.14
CA ILE A 843 4.02 6.77 29.54
C ILE A 843 4.19 7.94 30.51
N LYS A 844 4.72 9.06 30.02
CA LYS A 844 4.91 10.29 30.78
C LYS A 844 4.26 11.44 30.03
N TYR A 845 3.30 12.08 30.67
CA TYR A 845 2.54 13.18 30.09
C TYR A 845 2.05 14.13 31.18
N GLU A 846 1.65 15.33 30.78
CA GLU A 846 0.86 16.25 31.58
C GLU A 846 -0.39 16.66 30.81
N ILE A 847 -1.49 16.89 31.54
CA ILE A 847 -2.69 17.52 31.00
C ILE A 847 -2.61 19.00 31.32
N TYR A 848 -2.40 19.83 30.31
CA TYR A 848 -2.33 21.29 30.46
C TYR A 848 -3.69 21.90 30.77
N SER A 849 -4.75 21.33 30.18
CA SER A 849 -6.13 21.71 30.40
C SER A 849 -7.04 20.55 30.00
N ASN A 850 -8.14 20.37 30.72
CA ASN A 850 -9.30 19.63 30.25
C ASN A 850 -10.51 20.58 30.15
N LYS A 851 -11.42 20.29 29.23
CA LYS A 851 -12.68 21.02 29.03
C LYS A 851 -13.80 20.05 28.69
N GLU A 852 -14.90 20.16 29.40
CA GLU A 852 -16.12 19.41 29.10
C GLU A 852 -16.98 20.25 28.15
N TYR A 853 -17.10 19.81 26.89
CA TYR A 853 -18.01 20.40 25.90
C TYR A 853 -19.34 19.62 25.91
N PRO A 854 -20.45 20.19 25.42
CA PRO A 854 -21.74 19.49 25.34
C PRO A 854 -21.67 18.17 24.56
N THR A 855 -20.78 18.05 23.58
CA THR A 855 -20.67 16.86 22.71
C THR A 855 -19.43 16.00 22.96
N PHE A 856 -18.45 16.40 23.77
CA PHE A 856 -17.26 15.57 24.07
C PHE A 856 -16.41 16.15 25.21
N SER A 857 -15.51 15.34 25.76
CA SER A 857 -14.47 15.79 26.69
C SER A 857 -13.16 16.08 25.93
N TRP A 858 -12.63 17.30 26.00
CA TRP A 858 -11.36 17.71 25.39
C TRP A 858 -10.22 17.66 26.42
N TYR A 859 -9.16 16.93 26.13
CA TYR A 859 -7.93 16.86 26.92
C TYR A 859 -6.74 17.38 26.12
N TYR A 860 -6.10 18.44 26.60
CA TYR A 860 -4.88 19.00 26.03
C TYR A 860 -3.67 18.36 26.70
N ALA A 861 -3.02 17.43 25.98
CA ALA A 861 -1.97 16.57 26.51
C ALA A 861 -0.58 16.93 25.96
N GLU A 862 0.40 17.05 26.85
CA GLU A 862 1.81 17.24 26.54
C GLU A 862 2.60 15.97 26.87
N LEU A 863 3.30 15.40 25.89
CA LEU A 863 4.16 14.24 26.07
C LEU A 863 5.54 14.66 26.59
N LYS A 864 5.95 14.07 27.71
CA LYS A 864 7.27 14.29 28.31
C LYS A 864 8.28 13.25 27.82
N ILE A 865 9.08 13.62 26.83
CA ILE A 865 10.22 12.81 26.40
C ILE A 865 11.29 12.87 27.51
N THR A 866 11.53 11.77 28.20
CA THR A 866 12.82 11.59 28.90
C THR A 866 13.90 11.39 27.85
N GLU A 867 14.81 12.37 27.71
CA GLU A 867 16.07 12.15 27.01
C GLU A 867 16.81 10.98 27.67
N GLN A 868 16.86 9.84 26.99
CA GLN A 868 17.87 8.84 27.30
C GLN A 868 19.21 9.44 26.88
N LYS A 869 20.00 9.88 27.86
CA LYS A 869 21.42 10.16 27.63
C LYS A 869 22.05 8.90 27.02
N SER A 870 22.68 9.09 25.85
CA SER A 870 23.40 8.10 25.07
C SER A 870 24.56 7.49 25.85
#